data_AF-A0A0A2H1V0-F1
#
_entry.id   AF-A0A0A2H1V0-F1
#
_cell.length_a   1.000
_cell.length_b   1.000
_cell.length_c   1.000
_cell.angle_alpha   90.00
_cell.angle_beta   90.00
_cell.angle_gamma   90.00
#
_symmetry.space_group_name_H-M   'P 1'
#
loop_
_entity.id
_entity.type
_entity.pdbx_description
1 polymer ?
#
loop_
_entity_poly.entity_id
_entity_poly.type
_entity_poly.pdbx_seq_one_letter_code
_entity_poly.pdbx_strand_id
1 'polypeptide(L)'
;MKHILRLLFILFFTTLYSQNPSIKQIPSWVNKVDYKENIENEEAESGYYYLLYDKQLNAVNKTRYSNSVVKIINGEGITQMSNLTFEFDPSYEKLIFHKIDIIRNGERISQLNLNKIETIQRESNLEKNLYDGRLTSLVNLTDVREGDVIDYAYSIAGENPIYEGGYSSSLYFQYAAPVGKLHFTVTVLNNDSFKFKYFNNAPKPAESISGNSKVYEWTLEDVAPKFYDTNEPMWYDDYGFVQFVNYESWESIVNQYKEIYTLSAADKKRLKRLSDQNIKSKTKDLAPSKEEIANTLIDFVQDDVRYFGFENGMNSHKPESPLKVLEQRFGDCKGKSFLLSELLQANGIEAYPMLVNSTAGKSIGDKLPTPNLFDHCVVTYNLDGEDYYIDPTISNQGAGAKGKFFPNYEKGLVLKPGEKGLTQIDFKPTGGVAISEIYDVDEINGSGALTVVTTYKGSDADRLRADFDQRSNASIQKDYLRFYSTLYPNIKKGDDLEVEDLRSTRNEFIVRESYVIDSIWAKSPDNEQLIYIETYPLLLESYVNPTTSPERTAPYAINYPLDIEFNITVNLPEPWEFEDYKNTIESSYFKYEQQASHFGNKLLVTHNYSRKKDFVEAGDVRKYISDHSKIQDDLSYFITYDLEAASAMETSGLSYIAIFLLVISLMLFGYGAYRLYYEYDVPAQVKDTQGKNIGGWLILIAIGLVFTPIVILVQILSEDGYFDAYTWSALWNSEGLTGKPMIILIAIEMIVNVALIVYSFVVIILFFKRRTIVPRLMIILYAGTLTFLILDSVAANALASDMFTPEENQESLKEIIKAIFRCAVWIPYFIMSERVKETFVKRAPGYVAPPETVEQSSVQVIESAETPKEYNSLENRLENERDKNG
;
A
#
# COMPACT_ATOMS: atom_id res chain seq x y z
N MET A 1 31.29 -61.27 -40.20
CA MET A 1 31.00 -60.75 -38.85
C MET A 1 32.12 -59.91 -38.23
N LYS A 2 33.39 -60.37 -38.17
CA LYS A 2 34.50 -59.60 -37.53
C LYS A 2 34.79 -58.21 -38.13
N HIS A 3 34.56 -57.99 -39.43
CA HIS A 3 34.74 -56.68 -40.06
C HIS A 3 33.57 -55.72 -39.83
N ILE A 4 32.34 -56.24 -39.68
CA ILE A 4 31.14 -55.45 -39.35
C ILE A 4 31.18 -55.01 -37.87
N LEU A 5 31.67 -55.87 -36.97
CA LEU A 5 31.85 -55.51 -35.57
C LEU A 5 32.94 -54.44 -35.37
N ARG A 6 34.02 -54.46 -36.16
CA ARG A 6 35.04 -53.39 -36.13
C ARG A 6 34.53 -52.07 -36.70
N LEU A 7 33.67 -52.09 -37.73
CA LEU A 7 33.04 -50.88 -38.25
C LEU A 7 32.06 -50.27 -37.22
N LEU A 8 31.27 -51.11 -36.55
CA LEU A 8 30.37 -50.67 -35.47
C LEU A 8 31.13 -50.16 -34.23
N PHE A 9 32.29 -50.73 -33.90
CA PHE A 9 33.12 -50.25 -32.79
C PHE A 9 33.82 -48.91 -33.11
N ILE A 10 34.19 -48.67 -34.37
CA ILE A 10 34.73 -47.37 -34.81
C ILE A 10 33.63 -46.30 -34.87
N LEU A 11 32.41 -46.66 -35.30
CA LEU A 11 31.25 -45.77 -35.30
C LEU A 11 30.81 -45.35 -33.88
N PHE A 12 30.92 -46.25 -32.88
CA PHE A 12 30.63 -45.92 -31.47
C PHE A 12 31.69 -45.03 -30.80
N PHE A 13 32.96 -45.10 -31.22
CA PHE A 13 34.00 -44.19 -30.71
C PHE A 13 33.93 -42.81 -31.38
N THR A 14 33.46 -42.70 -32.63
CA THR A 14 33.31 -41.40 -33.30
C THR A 14 32.18 -40.54 -32.73
N THR A 15 31.17 -41.14 -32.08
CA THR A 15 30.08 -40.38 -31.44
C THR A 15 30.48 -39.82 -30.07
N LEU A 16 31.41 -40.47 -29.35
CA LEU A 16 31.92 -39.98 -28.06
C LEU A 16 32.89 -38.79 -28.22
N TYR A 17 33.55 -38.65 -29.37
CA TYR A 17 34.41 -37.48 -29.65
C TYR A 17 33.66 -36.22 -30.11
N SER A 18 32.33 -36.30 -30.29
CA SER A 18 31.54 -35.18 -30.84
C SER A 18 31.13 -34.12 -29.81
N GLN A 19 31.26 -34.40 -28.51
CA GLN A 19 30.75 -33.51 -27.46
C GLN A 19 31.81 -32.58 -26.85
N ASN A 20 33.10 -32.87 -27.06
CA ASN A 20 34.17 -32.04 -26.51
C ASN A 20 34.55 -30.91 -27.47
N PRO A 21 34.83 -29.70 -26.94
CA PRO A 21 35.36 -28.61 -27.74
C PRO A 21 36.64 -29.02 -28.48
N SER A 22 36.87 -28.41 -29.63
CA SER A 22 38.07 -28.66 -30.45
C SER A 22 38.86 -27.39 -30.71
N ILE A 23 40.16 -27.51 -30.97
CA ILE A 23 40.99 -26.39 -31.45
C ILE A 23 41.18 -26.53 -32.96
N LYS A 24 40.90 -25.47 -33.71
CA LYS A 24 41.18 -25.38 -35.16
C LYS A 24 41.63 -23.98 -35.54
N GLN A 25 42.28 -23.86 -36.69
CA GLN A 25 42.61 -22.55 -37.27
C GLN A 25 41.33 -21.75 -37.57
N ILE A 26 41.47 -20.42 -37.56
CA ILE A 26 40.39 -19.50 -37.96
C ILE A 26 39.94 -19.87 -39.39
N PRO A 27 38.63 -20.03 -39.64
CA PRO A 27 38.13 -20.36 -40.97
C PRO A 27 38.52 -19.30 -42.01
N SER A 28 38.88 -19.73 -43.22
CA SER A 28 39.34 -18.82 -44.28
C SER A 28 38.28 -17.86 -44.81
N TRP A 29 37.00 -18.07 -44.50
CA TRP A 29 35.91 -17.18 -44.87
C TRP A 29 35.75 -16.00 -43.90
N VAL A 30 36.38 -16.05 -42.72
CA VAL A 30 36.31 -14.99 -41.71
C VAL A 30 37.20 -13.83 -42.15
N ASN A 31 36.63 -12.63 -42.19
CA ASN A 31 37.38 -11.41 -42.45
C ASN A 31 38.26 -11.09 -41.25
N LYS A 32 39.55 -10.82 -41.46
CA LYS A 32 40.42 -10.39 -40.35
C LYS A 32 40.10 -8.93 -40.01
N VAL A 33 39.79 -8.67 -38.74
CA VAL A 33 39.50 -7.32 -38.23
C VAL A 33 40.50 -6.99 -37.14
N ASP A 34 41.21 -5.88 -37.29
CA ASP A 34 42.10 -5.35 -36.27
C ASP A 34 41.30 -4.55 -35.23
N TYR A 35 41.70 -4.65 -33.97
CA TYR A 35 41.09 -3.93 -32.85
C TYR A 35 41.61 -2.49 -32.75
N LYS A 36 40.85 -1.62 -32.10
CA LYS A 36 41.27 -0.24 -31.83
C LYS A 36 42.05 -0.19 -30.53
N GLU A 37 43.31 0.25 -30.54
CA GLU A 37 44.18 0.23 -29.33
C GLU A 37 43.75 1.21 -28.23
N ASN A 38 43.24 2.39 -28.64
CA ASN A 38 42.78 3.44 -27.74
C ASN A 38 41.31 3.74 -28.04
N ILE A 39 40.49 3.92 -27.02
CA ILE A 39 39.07 4.25 -27.17
C ILE A 39 38.78 5.60 -26.53
N GLU A 40 37.77 6.32 -27.03
CA GLU A 40 37.48 7.67 -26.51
C GLU A 40 36.91 7.66 -25.08
N ASN A 41 36.21 6.58 -24.69
CA ASN A 41 35.61 6.44 -23.36
C ASN A 41 36.19 5.21 -22.64
N GLU A 42 37.18 5.44 -21.78
CA GLU A 42 37.80 4.40 -20.96
C GLU A 42 37.10 4.21 -19.60
N GLU A 43 36.14 5.07 -19.25
CA GLU A 43 35.32 4.91 -18.04
C GLU A 43 34.33 3.76 -18.26
N ALA A 44 34.66 2.61 -17.71
CA ALA A 44 33.82 1.42 -17.74
C ALA A 44 33.41 1.04 -16.31
N GLU A 45 32.12 1.17 -16.00
CA GLU A 45 31.55 0.65 -14.74
C GLU A 45 31.82 -0.86 -14.58
N SER A 46 31.94 -1.60 -15.68
CA SER A 46 32.26 -3.03 -15.69
C SER A 46 33.71 -3.39 -15.32
N GLY A 47 34.60 -2.40 -15.19
CA GLY A 47 36.03 -2.63 -14.94
C GLY A 47 36.85 -3.15 -16.13
N TYR A 48 36.24 -3.23 -17.31
CA TYR A 48 36.88 -3.58 -18.58
C TYR A 48 36.16 -2.92 -19.76
N TYR A 49 36.83 -2.80 -20.91
CA TYR A 49 36.18 -2.40 -22.16
C TYR A 49 36.64 -3.24 -23.35
N TYR A 50 35.84 -3.27 -24.41
CA TYR A 50 36.18 -3.99 -25.64
C TYR A 50 37.02 -3.10 -26.56
N LEU A 51 38.23 -3.53 -26.90
CA LEU A 51 39.00 -2.96 -28.03
C LEU A 51 38.42 -3.42 -29.38
N LEU A 52 37.84 -4.63 -29.39
CA LEU A 52 37.10 -5.20 -30.52
C LEU A 52 36.00 -6.13 -30.03
N TYR A 53 34.83 -5.99 -30.62
CA TYR A 53 33.76 -6.96 -30.55
C TYR A 53 33.34 -7.33 -31.98
N ASP A 54 33.74 -8.52 -32.42
CA ASP A 54 33.54 -9.02 -33.79
C ASP A 54 32.65 -10.26 -33.79
N LYS A 55 31.56 -10.24 -34.55
CA LYS A 55 30.72 -11.41 -34.85
C LYS A 55 30.53 -11.56 -36.34
N GLN A 56 30.91 -12.72 -36.87
CA GLN A 56 30.77 -13.03 -38.29
C GLN A 56 29.93 -14.27 -38.46
N LEU A 57 28.78 -14.10 -39.10
CA LEU A 57 27.82 -15.15 -39.36
C LEU A 57 27.95 -15.60 -40.82
N ASN A 58 28.06 -16.90 -41.02
CA ASN A 58 27.95 -17.52 -42.33
C ASN A 58 26.78 -18.49 -42.34
N ALA A 59 25.64 -18.04 -42.87
CA ALA A 59 24.41 -18.85 -42.97
C ALA A 59 24.58 -20.01 -43.95
N VAL A 60 25.41 -19.85 -44.99
CA VAL A 60 25.71 -20.91 -45.99
C VAL A 60 26.36 -22.12 -45.34
N ASN A 61 27.34 -21.87 -44.47
CA ASN A 61 28.10 -22.91 -43.76
C ASN A 61 27.55 -23.19 -42.35
N LYS A 62 26.46 -22.54 -41.95
CA LYS A 62 25.81 -22.69 -40.63
C LYS A 62 26.81 -22.51 -39.49
N THR A 63 27.68 -21.49 -39.60
CA THR A 63 28.78 -21.26 -38.65
C THR A 63 28.78 -19.81 -38.20
N ARG A 64 28.93 -19.60 -36.89
CA ARG A 64 29.06 -18.30 -36.23
C ARG A 64 30.46 -18.19 -35.67
N TYR A 65 31.22 -17.20 -36.10
CA TYR A 65 32.53 -16.84 -35.54
C TYR A 65 32.39 -15.65 -34.61
N SER A 66 33.14 -15.65 -33.51
CA SER A 66 33.20 -14.53 -32.58
C SER A 66 34.63 -14.29 -32.14
N ASN A 67 35.03 -13.02 -32.09
CA ASN A 67 36.33 -12.56 -31.62
C ASN A 67 36.14 -11.34 -30.73
N SER A 68 36.71 -11.41 -29.53
CA SER A 68 36.64 -10.32 -28.56
C SER A 68 38.03 -10.00 -28.05
N VAL A 69 38.38 -8.73 -28.12
CA VAL A 69 39.62 -8.18 -27.57
C VAL A 69 39.22 -7.24 -26.45
N VAL A 70 39.62 -7.56 -25.23
CA VAL A 70 39.13 -6.93 -24.01
C VAL A 70 40.30 -6.37 -23.21
N LYS A 71 40.24 -5.09 -22.82
CA LYS A 71 41.23 -4.45 -21.95
C LYS A 71 40.74 -4.47 -20.51
N ILE A 72 41.59 -4.94 -19.59
CA ILE A 72 41.31 -4.98 -18.15
C ILE A 72 41.76 -3.68 -17.49
N ILE A 73 40.87 -3.05 -16.71
CA ILE A 73 41.10 -1.73 -16.12
C ILE A 73 41.27 -1.78 -14.60
N ASN A 74 40.63 -2.72 -13.92
CA ASN A 74 40.72 -2.85 -12.46
C ASN A 74 40.43 -4.29 -11.99
N GLY A 75 40.37 -4.49 -10.67
CA GLY A 75 40.09 -5.79 -10.04
C GLY A 75 38.72 -6.40 -10.37
N GLU A 76 37.71 -5.57 -10.68
CA GLU A 76 36.41 -6.06 -11.14
C GLU A 76 36.52 -6.67 -12.53
N GLY A 77 37.20 -5.97 -13.45
CA GLY A 77 37.49 -6.51 -14.78
C GLY A 77 38.27 -7.82 -14.74
N ILE A 78 39.25 -7.95 -13.82
CA ILE A 78 39.95 -9.23 -13.58
C ILE A 78 38.94 -10.31 -13.19
N THR A 79 38.05 -10.04 -12.24
CA THR A 79 37.07 -11.01 -11.74
C THR A 79 36.12 -11.47 -12.84
N GLN A 80 35.58 -10.51 -13.62
CA GLN A 80 34.61 -10.80 -14.68
C GLN A 80 35.25 -11.52 -15.88
N MET A 81 36.47 -11.14 -16.28
CA MET A 81 37.08 -11.62 -17.52
C MET A 81 38.09 -12.76 -17.35
N SER A 82 38.40 -13.19 -16.11
CA SER A 82 39.27 -14.35 -15.88
C SER A 82 38.57 -15.69 -16.13
N ASN A 83 37.23 -15.73 -16.16
CA ASN A 83 36.46 -16.96 -16.37
C ASN A 83 35.63 -16.83 -17.65
N LEU A 84 36.17 -17.31 -18.77
CA LEU A 84 35.46 -17.27 -20.04
C LEU A 84 34.49 -18.44 -20.15
N THR A 85 33.26 -18.17 -20.56
CA THR A 85 32.20 -19.18 -20.68
C THR A 85 31.65 -19.22 -22.10
N PHE A 86 31.48 -20.43 -22.63
CA PHE A 86 31.01 -20.65 -24.00
C PHE A 86 29.93 -21.73 -24.01
N GLU A 87 28.73 -21.35 -24.44
CA GLU A 87 27.58 -22.25 -24.48
C GLU A 87 27.31 -22.76 -25.90
N PHE A 88 26.89 -24.03 -26.00
CA PHE A 88 26.44 -24.64 -27.26
C PHE A 88 25.50 -25.82 -26.99
N ASP A 89 24.60 -26.12 -27.94
CA ASP A 89 23.81 -27.35 -27.90
C ASP A 89 24.59 -28.51 -28.55
N PRO A 90 25.04 -29.53 -27.80
CA PRO A 90 25.89 -30.59 -28.33
C PRO A 90 25.17 -31.53 -29.32
N SER A 91 23.84 -31.45 -29.44
CA SER A 91 23.07 -32.32 -30.33
C SER A 91 23.13 -31.90 -31.80
N TYR A 92 23.36 -30.60 -32.07
CA TYR A 92 23.48 -30.07 -33.43
C TYR A 92 24.60 -29.04 -33.62
N GLU A 93 25.21 -28.52 -32.54
CA GLU A 93 26.32 -27.56 -32.59
C GLU A 93 27.66 -28.16 -32.16
N LYS A 94 28.73 -27.51 -32.60
CA LYS A 94 30.11 -27.82 -32.22
C LYS A 94 30.84 -26.55 -31.85
N LEU A 95 31.46 -26.53 -30.67
CA LEU A 95 32.34 -25.46 -30.23
C LEU A 95 33.78 -25.68 -30.72
N ILE A 96 34.33 -24.65 -31.37
CA ILE A 96 35.67 -24.67 -31.97
C ILE A 96 36.44 -23.44 -31.47
N PHE A 97 37.47 -23.65 -30.66
CA PHE A 97 38.38 -22.59 -30.23
C PHE A 97 39.44 -22.31 -31.30
N HIS A 98 39.79 -21.03 -31.46
CA HIS A 98 40.82 -20.58 -32.40
C HIS A 98 42.03 -19.96 -31.70
N LYS A 99 41.78 -19.10 -30.70
CA LYS A 99 42.82 -18.46 -29.87
C LYS A 99 42.21 -18.04 -28.53
N ILE A 100 43.03 -18.02 -27.49
CA ILE A 100 42.73 -17.42 -26.17
C ILE A 100 44.08 -16.99 -25.62
N ASP A 101 44.39 -15.70 -25.69
CA ASP A 101 45.70 -15.19 -25.32
C ASP A 101 45.58 -13.96 -24.42
N ILE A 102 46.53 -13.80 -23.51
CA ILE A 102 46.76 -12.59 -22.74
C ILE A 102 47.89 -11.81 -23.43
N ILE A 103 47.67 -10.54 -23.73
CA ILE A 103 48.66 -9.64 -24.29
C ILE A 103 49.09 -8.69 -23.18
N ARG A 104 50.37 -8.76 -22.82
CA ARG A 104 51.00 -7.96 -21.77
C ARG A 104 52.29 -7.35 -22.28
N ASN A 105 52.42 -6.03 -22.23
CA ASN A 105 53.61 -5.32 -22.74
C ASN A 105 53.98 -5.69 -24.20
N GLY A 106 52.99 -5.98 -25.03
CA GLY A 106 53.16 -6.41 -26.43
C GLY A 106 53.52 -7.90 -26.61
N GLU A 107 53.75 -8.64 -25.53
CA GLU A 107 53.98 -10.10 -25.59
C GLU A 107 52.63 -10.85 -25.51
N ARG A 108 52.45 -11.85 -26.37
CA ARG A 108 51.26 -12.70 -26.39
C ARG A 108 51.52 -14.01 -25.63
N ILE A 109 50.81 -14.20 -24.53
CA ILE A 109 50.88 -15.35 -23.64
C ILE A 109 49.65 -16.23 -23.89
N SER A 110 49.84 -17.37 -24.53
CA SER A 110 48.70 -18.24 -24.85
C SER A 110 48.16 -18.97 -23.62
N GLN A 111 46.84 -18.88 -23.43
CA GLN A 111 46.09 -19.58 -22.39
C GLN A 111 45.31 -20.77 -22.97
N LEU A 112 45.23 -20.90 -24.31
CA LEU A 112 44.43 -21.94 -24.96
C LEU A 112 45.07 -23.34 -24.79
N ASN A 113 44.50 -24.11 -23.86
CA ASN A 113 44.91 -25.49 -23.60
C ASN A 113 43.68 -26.36 -23.32
N LEU A 114 43.34 -27.27 -24.24
CA LEU A 114 42.18 -28.16 -24.12
C LEU A 114 42.14 -28.95 -22.81
N ASN A 115 43.30 -29.32 -22.25
CA ASN A 115 43.36 -30.09 -20.98
C ASN A 115 42.96 -29.26 -19.76
N LYS A 116 42.84 -27.93 -19.90
CA LYS A 116 42.38 -27.00 -18.87
C LYS A 116 40.96 -26.47 -19.13
N ILE A 117 40.31 -26.90 -20.21
CA ILE A 117 38.93 -26.51 -20.51
C ILE A 117 38.01 -27.53 -19.88
N GLU A 118 37.15 -27.06 -18.97
CA GLU A 118 36.15 -27.88 -18.33
C GLU A 118 34.83 -27.71 -19.07
N THR A 119 34.25 -28.80 -19.55
CA THR A 119 32.91 -28.77 -20.17
C THR A 119 31.93 -29.41 -19.21
N ILE A 120 30.96 -28.62 -18.76
CA ILE A 120 29.92 -29.05 -17.83
C ILE A 120 28.55 -28.91 -18.48
N GLN A 121 27.62 -29.76 -18.05
CA GLN A 121 26.21 -29.61 -18.37
C GLN A 121 25.59 -28.73 -17.29
N ARG A 122 25.24 -27.49 -17.65
CA ARG A 122 24.63 -26.52 -16.76
C ARG A 122 23.16 -26.37 -17.13
N GLU A 123 22.28 -26.99 -16.35
CA GLU A 123 20.84 -26.92 -16.56
C GLU A 123 20.29 -25.61 -16.00
N SER A 124 20.09 -24.63 -16.88
CA SER A 124 19.72 -23.26 -16.51
C SER A 124 18.29 -23.12 -16.00
N ASN A 125 17.44 -24.12 -16.26
CA ASN A 125 16.03 -24.16 -15.88
C ASN A 125 15.69 -25.38 -14.98
N LEU A 126 16.68 -25.90 -14.26
CA LEU A 126 16.50 -27.08 -13.40
C LEU A 126 15.46 -26.84 -12.30
N GLU A 127 15.43 -25.64 -11.73
CA GLU A 127 14.44 -25.20 -10.75
C GLU A 127 13.01 -25.19 -11.31
N LYS A 128 12.86 -25.09 -12.63
CA LYS A 128 11.60 -25.23 -13.35
C LYS A 128 11.35 -26.67 -13.83
N ASN A 129 12.18 -27.63 -13.43
CA ASN A 129 12.14 -29.02 -13.87
C ASN A 129 12.33 -29.23 -15.40
N LEU A 130 13.03 -28.29 -16.06
CA LEU A 130 13.33 -28.36 -17.49
C LEU A 130 14.83 -28.60 -17.69
N TYR A 131 15.15 -29.59 -18.51
CA TYR A 131 16.52 -29.94 -18.88
C TYR A 131 16.77 -29.52 -20.32
N ASP A 132 17.60 -28.51 -20.54
CA ASP A 132 17.90 -27.97 -21.87
C ASP A 132 19.04 -28.75 -22.56
N GLY A 133 19.87 -29.47 -21.79
CA GLY A 133 20.97 -30.28 -22.31
C GLY A 133 22.11 -29.49 -22.96
N ARG A 134 22.17 -28.17 -22.76
CA ARG A 134 23.26 -27.32 -23.25
C ARG A 134 24.53 -27.60 -22.45
N LEU A 135 25.67 -27.50 -23.14
CA LEU A 135 26.98 -27.60 -22.50
C LEU A 135 27.58 -26.21 -22.38
N THR A 136 28.23 -25.97 -21.24
CA THR A 136 29.05 -24.78 -20.99
C THR A 136 30.52 -25.21 -20.92
N SER A 137 31.35 -24.69 -21.82
CA SER A 137 32.80 -24.79 -21.72
C SER A 137 33.35 -23.62 -20.93
N LEU A 138 34.05 -23.92 -19.84
CA LEU A 138 34.67 -22.98 -18.92
C LEU A 138 36.18 -22.92 -19.19
N VAL A 139 36.70 -21.72 -19.36
CA VAL A 139 38.13 -21.47 -19.50
C VAL A 139 38.57 -20.47 -18.43
N ASN A 140 39.26 -20.98 -17.42
CA ASN A 140 39.83 -20.17 -16.35
C ASN A 140 41.22 -19.69 -16.79
N LEU A 141 41.33 -18.40 -17.05
CA LEU A 141 42.58 -17.74 -17.39
C LEU A 141 43.46 -17.61 -16.15
N THR A 142 44.76 -17.85 -16.31
CA THR A 142 45.72 -17.76 -15.21
C THR A 142 46.57 -16.51 -15.31
N ASP A 143 46.89 -15.91 -14.15
CA ASP A 143 47.73 -14.71 -14.05
C ASP A 143 47.17 -13.51 -14.85
N VAL A 144 45.86 -13.27 -14.82
CA VAL A 144 45.25 -12.04 -15.37
C VAL A 144 45.55 -10.86 -14.45
N ARG A 145 45.98 -9.74 -15.01
CA ARG A 145 46.37 -8.52 -14.27
C ARG A 145 45.68 -7.29 -14.84
N GLU A 146 45.65 -6.25 -14.02
CA GLU A 146 45.26 -4.92 -14.46
C GLU A 146 46.15 -4.46 -15.62
N GLY A 147 45.54 -3.88 -16.66
CA GLY A 147 46.23 -3.44 -17.87
C GLY A 147 46.47 -4.54 -18.92
N ASP A 148 46.20 -5.81 -18.62
CA ASP A 148 46.27 -6.88 -19.63
C ASP A 148 45.19 -6.71 -20.70
N VAL A 149 45.47 -7.20 -21.91
CA VAL A 149 44.47 -7.36 -22.98
C VAL A 149 44.21 -8.84 -23.22
N ILE A 150 42.96 -9.27 -23.11
CA ILE A 150 42.55 -10.63 -23.40
C ILE A 150 42.01 -10.68 -24.83
N ASP A 151 42.59 -11.54 -25.67
CA ASP A 151 42.17 -11.73 -27.06
C ASP A 151 41.76 -13.19 -27.28
N TYR A 152 40.48 -13.43 -27.50
CA TYR A 152 39.94 -14.77 -27.70
C TYR A 152 38.98 -14.84 -28.88
N ALA A 153 39.04 -15.95 -29.61
CA ALA A 153 38.14 -16.22 -30.71
C ALA A 153 37.73 -17.70 -30.78
N TYR A 154 36.47 -17.91 -31.16
CA TYR A 154 35.84 -19.21 -31.28
C TYR A 154 34.80 -19.23 -32.39
N SER A 155 34.40 -20.42 -32.83
CA SER A 155 33.26 -20.64 -33.70
C SER A 155 32.27 -21.63 -33.07
N ILE A 156 30.99 -21.39 -33.30
CA ILE A 156 29.93 -22.39 -33.10
C ILE A 156 29.42 -22.80 -34.49
N ALA A 157 29.57 -24.08 -34.83
CA ALA A 157 29.16 -24.63 -36.12
C ALA A 157 27.99 -25.60 -35.93
N GLY A 158 26.87 -25.35 -36.62
CA GLY A 158 25.63 -26.11 -36.51
C GLY A 158 24.39 -25.23 -36.43
N GLU A 159 23.23 -25.83 -36.70
CA GLU A 159 21.93 -25.21 -36.51
C GLU A 159 20.89 -26.27 -36.13
N ASN A 160 19.81 -25.86 -35.47
CA ASN A 160 18.75 -26.78 -35.12
C ASN A 160 18.01 -27.23 -36.40
N PRO A 161 17.96 -28.54 -36.70
CA PRO A 161 17.32 -29.03 -37.92
C PRO A 161 15.82 -28.75 -37.99
N ILE A 162 15.16 -28.42 -36.86
CA ILE A 162 13.73 -28.06 -36.82
C ILE A 162 13.38 -26.84 -37.68
N TYR A 163 14.36 -25.99 -37.99
CA TYR A 163 14.13 -24.80 -38.81
C TYR A 163 14.05 -25.11 -40.31
N GLU A 164 14.46 -26.30 -40.77
CA GLU A 164 14.41 -26.73 -42.18
C GLU A 164 15.02 -25.74 -43.19
N GLY A 165 16.13 -25.07 -42.81
CA GLY A 165 16.79 -24.03 -43.61
C GLY A 165 16.29 -22.60 -43.34
N GLY A 166 15.28 -22.45 -42.48
CA GLY A 166 14.91 -21.19 -41.87
C GLY A 166 16.02 -20.65 -40.97
N TYR A 167 16.20 -19.34 -41.00
CA TYR A 167 17.21 -18.61 -40.26
C TYR A 167 16.60 -17.33 -39.69
N SER A 168 16.91 -17.06 -38.43
CA SER A 168 16.50 -15.84 -37.73
C SER A 168 17.54 -15.48 -36.68
N SER A 169 17.94 -14.22 -36.62
CA SER A 169 18.82 -13.72 -35.57
C SER A 169 18.64 -12.20 -35.38
N SER A 170 19.35 -11.64 -34.40
CA SER A 170 19.39 -10.21 -34.12
C SER A 170 20.81 -9.78 -33.74
N LEU A 171 21.18 -8.56 -34.09
CA LEU A 171 22.46 -7.95 -33.75
C LEU A 171 22.22 -6.63 -33.02
N TYR A 172 22.76 -6.53 -31.81
CA TYR A 172 22.71 -5.34 -30.96
C TYR A 172 23.96 -4.47 -31.18
N PHE A 173 23.76 -3.16 -31.24
CA PHE A 173 24.79 -2.16 -31.54
C PHE A 173 25.20 -1.31 -30.33
N GLN A 174 24.69 -1.63 -29.14
CA GLN A 174 25.00 -0.97 -27.88
C GLN A 174 25.18 -2.03 -26.79
N TYR A 175 26.05 -1.78 -25.81
CA TYR A 175 26.46 -2.73 -24.78
C TYR A 175 26.70 -2.01 -23.45
N ALA A 176 26.69 -2.74 -22.33
CA ALA A 176 26.96 -2.17 -21.01
C ALA A 176 28.44 -1.78 -20.79
N ALA A 177 29.34 -2.16 -21.69
CA ALA A 177 30.74 -1.75 -21.68
C ALA A 177 31.06 -0.96 -22.95
N PRO A 178 31.95 0.05 -22.90
CA PRO A 178 32.44 0.73 -24.09
C PRO A 178 33.03 -0.25 -25.11
N VAL A 179 32.81 0.01 -26.40
CA VAL A 179 33.37 -0.79 -27.50
C VAL A 179 34.12 0.10 -28.49
N GLY A 180 35.44 -0.05 -28.55
CA GLY A 180 36.31 0.69 -29.45
C GLY A 180 36.02 0.41 -30.93
N LYS A 181 35.84 -0.86 -31.28
CA LYS A 181 35.40 -1.27 -32.62
C LYS A 181 34.38 -2.39 -32.55
N LEU A 182 33.21 -2.15 -33.12
CA LEU A 182 32.15 -3.13 -33.28
C LEU A 182 32.08 -3.54 -34.75
N HIS A 183 32.23 -4.83 -35.03
CA HIS A 183 32.18 -5.34 -36.40
C HIS A 183 31.24 -6.55 -36.50
N PHE A 184 30.28 -6.47 -37.41
CA PHE A 184 29.40 -7.59 -37.72
C PHE A 184 29.37 -7.90 -39.20
N THR A 185 29.38 -9.19 -39.55
CA THR A 185 29.06 -9.64 -40.92
C THR A 185 27.99 -10.71 -40.91
N VAL A 186 27.13 -10.67 -41.92
CA VAL A 186 26.14 -11.71 -42.22
C VAL A 186 26.30 -12.12 -43.68
N THR A 187 26.76 -13.34 -43.90
CA THR A 187 26.95 -13.93 -45.23
C THR A 187 25.84 -14.94 -45.52
N VAL A 188 25.10 -14.71 -46.61
CA VAL A 188 23.96 -15.52 -47.06
C VAL A 188 24.14 -15.90 -48.53
N LEU A 189 23.37 -16.86 -49.06
CA LEU A 189 23.40 -17.12 -50.51
C LEU A 189 22.75 -15.94 -51.24
N ASN A 190 23.25 -15.60 -52.42
CA ASN A 190 22.75 -14.46 -53.19
C ASN A 190 21.26 -14.59 -53.59
N ASN A 191 20.73 -15.81 -53.63
CA ASN A 191 19.32 -16.08 -53.94
C ASN A 191 18.44 -16.19 -52.69
N ASP A 192 18.99 -16.13 -51.48
CA ASP A 192 18.20 -16.17 -50.24
C ASP A 192 17.52 -14.82 -50.02
N SER A 193 16.21 -14.83 -49.79
CA SER A 193 15.46 -13.61 -49.47
C SER A 193 15.49 -13.36 -47.96
N PHE A 194 16.41 -12.51 -47.52
CA PHE A 194 16.45 -12.02 -46.14
C PHE A 194 15.69 -10.71 -45.99
N LYS A 195 14.85 -10.63 -44.96
CA LYS A 195 14.16 -9.43 -44.51
C LYS A 195 14.90 -8.86 -43.30
N PHE A 196 15.12 -7.55 -43.30
CA PHE A 196 15.74 -6.83 -42.19
C PHE A 196 14.74 -5.83 -41.60
N LYS A 197 14.69 -5.75 -40.27
CA LYS A 197 13.95 -4.72 -39.55
C LYS A 197 14.88 -4.07 -38.51
N TYR A 198 14.94 -2.75 -38.53
CA TYR A 198 15.83 -1.94 -37.70
C TYR A 198 15.01 -1.30 -36.59
N PHE A 199 15.50 -1.40 -35.37
CA PHE A 199 14.87 -0.87 -34.16
C PHE A 199 15.77 0.20 -33.54
N ASN A 200 15.17 1.18 -32.87
CA ASN A 200 15.87 2.19 -32.06
C ASN A 200 17.08 2.84 -32.77
N ASN A 201 16.86 3.27 -34.03
CA ASN A 201 17.87 3.91 -34.89
C ASN A 201 19.12 3.04 -35.19
N ALA A 202 18.97 1.71 -35.19
CA ALA A 202 20.06 0.81 -35.57
C ALA A 202 20.63 1.14 -36.97
N PRO A 203 21.97 1.07 -37.14
CA PRO A 203 22.63 1.36 -38.40
C PRO A 203 22.29 0.34 -39.48
N LYS A 204 22.31 0.79 -40.75
CA LYS A 204 22.17 -0.06 -41.93
C LYS A 204 23.52 -0.65 -42.34
N PRO A 205 23.56 -1.88 -42.89
CA PRO A 205 24.79 -2.51 -43.35
C PRO A 205 25.29 -1.88 -44.66
N ALA A 206 26.58 -1.98 -44.88
CA ALA A 206 27.15 -2.01 -46.23
C ALA A 206 26.85 -3.37 -46.87
N GLU A 207 26.40 -3.38 -48.12
CA GLU A 207 26.08 -4.61 -48.86
C GLU A 207 27.13 -4.86 -49.94
N SER A 208 27.60 -6.10 -50.05
CA SER A 208 28.50 -6.53 -51.12
C SER A 208 28.17 -7.95 -51.61
N ILE A 209 28.64 -8.28 -52.81
CA ILE A 209 28.51 -9.62 -53.40
C ILE A 209 29.91 -10.23 -53.48
N SER A 210 30.06 -11.45 -52.98
CA SER A 210 31.29 -12.23 -53.04
C SER A 210 30.99 -13.64 -53.55
N GLY A 211 31.32 -13.90 -54.81
CA GLY A 211 30.98 -15.15 -55.49
C GLY A 211 29.47 -15.36 -55.58
N ASN A 212 28.97 -16.47 -55.03
CA ASN A 212 27.54 -16.78 -54.94
C ASN A 212 26.90 -16.33 -53.60
N SER A 213 27.61 -15.51 -52.83
CA SER A 213 27.14 -15.05 -51.52
C SER A 213 26.91 -13.55 -51.51
N LYS A 214 25.94 -13.11 -50.73
CA LYS A 214 25.71 -11.71 -50.38
C LYS A 214 26.17 -11.49 -48.94
N VAL A 215 26.90 -10.39 -48.71
CA VAL A 215 27.47 -10.03 -47.41
C VAL A 215 26.88 -8.70 -46.96
N TYR A 216 26.36 -8.69 -45.74
CA TYR A 216 25.91 -7.50 -45.02
C TYR A 216 26.91 -7.21 -43.91
N GLU A 217 27.50 -6.01 -43.91
CA GLU A 217 28.58 -5.62 -43.00
C GLU A 217 28.24 -4.36 -42.21
N TRP A 218 28.49 -4.38 -40.91
CA TRP A 218 28.41 -3.22 -40.03
C TRP A 218 29.75 -3.00 -39.37
N THR A 219 30.25 -1.77 -39.40
CA THR A 219 31.42 -1.35 -38.63
C THR A 219 31.08 -0.05 -37.92
N LEU A 220 31.22 -0.04 -36.60
CA LEU A 220 31.11 1.16 -35.76
C LEU A 220 32.39 1.29 -34.94
N GLU A 221 32.77 2.52 -34.64
CA GLU A 221 33.91 2.85 -33.78
C GLU A 221 33.41 3.70 -32.60
N ASP A 222 34.08 3.56 -31.45
CA ASP A 222 33.79 4.28 -30.20
C ASP A 222 32.31 4.24 -29.79
N VAL A 223 31.75 3.02 -29.72
CA VAL A 223 30.39 2.81 -29.24
C VAL A 223 30.37 3.06 -27.73
N ALA A 224 29.65 4.09 -27.33
CA ALA A 224 29.41 4.43 -25.93
C ALA A 224 28.62 3.33 -25.21
N PRO A 225 28.86 3.12 -23.90
CA PRO A 225 28.10 2.16 -23.12
C PRO A 225 26.64 2.61 -22.97
N LYS A 226 25.75 1.64 -22.77
CA LYS A 226 24.34 1.84 -22.44
C LYS A 226 23.97 0.95 -21.26
N PHE A 227 23.41 1.56 -20.23
CA PHE A 227 22.98 0.91 -19.00
C PHE A 227 21.46 0.79 -18.93
N TYR A 228 21.00 -0.21 -18.18
CA TYR A 228 19.59 -0.39 -17.86
C TYR A 228 19.23 0.37 -16.60
N ASP A 229 18.06 0.98 -16.60
CA ASP A 229 17.41 1.39 -15.37
C ASP A 229 16.98 0.14 -14.57
N THR A 230 17.05 0.21 -13.24
CA THR A 230 16.56 -0.87 -12.38
C THR A 230 15.04 -1.06 -12.57
N ASN A 231 14.53 -2.30 -12.57
CA ASN A 231 13.10 -2.60 -12.70
C ASN A 231 12.45 -2.10 -14.01
N GLU A 232 13.13 -2.18 -15.16
CA GLU A 232 12.48 -1.99 -16.46
C GLU A 232 11.48 -3.11 -16.78
N PRO A 233 10.37 -2.83 -17.50
CA PRO A 233 9.51 -3.88 -18.02
C PRO A 233 10.26 -4.78 -18.99
N MET A 234 10.09 -6.10 -18.87
CA MET A 234 10.82 -7.07 -19.71
C MET A 234 10.56 -6.92 -21.23
N TRP A 235 9.44 -6.32 -21.62
CA TRP A 235 9.12 -6.02 -23.02
C TRP A 235 9.82 -4.76 -23.55
N TYR A 236 10.38 -3.93 -22.68
CA TYR A 236 11.06 -2.69 -23.03
C TYR A 236 12.49 -3.00 -23.46
N ASP A 237 12.81 -2.67 -24.71
CA ASP A 237 14.16 -2.80 -25.27
C ASP A 237 14.39 -1.58 -26.16
N ASP A 238 15.16 -0.63 -25.65
CA ASP A 238 15.50 0.62 -26.31
C ASP A 238 16.90 0.59 -26.94
N TYR A 239 17.56 -0.57 -26.96
CA TYR A 239 18.88 -0.73 -27.59
C TYR A 239 18.72 -0.70 -29.11
N GLY A 240 19.66 -0.05 -29.81
CA GLY A 240 19.75 -0.14 -31.26
C GLY A 240 20.05 -1.58 -31.68
N PHE A 241 19.12 -2.26 -32.33
CA PHE A 241 19.34 -3.60 -32.88
C PHE A 241 18.69 -3.79 -34.25
N VAL A 242 19.22 -4.74 -35.02
CA VAL A 242 18.63 -5.20 -36.28
C VAL A 242 18.19 -6.66 -36.15
N GLN A 243 16.95 -6.94 -36.52
CA GLN A 243 16.44 -8.29 -36.71
C GLN A 243 16.52 -8.67 -38.17
N PHE A 244 16.92 -9.91 -38.46
CA PHE A 244 16.93 -10.43 -39.81
C PHE A 244 16.51 -11.88 -39.88
N VAL A 245 15.66 -12.19 -40.86
CA VAL A 245 15.02 -13.50 -41.03
C VAL A 245 14.90 -13.85 -42.51
N ASN A 246 14.86 -15.14 -42.86
CA ASN A 246 14.46 -15.61 -44.19
C ASN A 246 13.09 -16.31 -44.20
N TYR A 247 12.29 -16.15 -43.14
CA TYR A 247 10.92 -16.65 -43.09
C TYR A 247 9.97 -15.76 -43.91
N GLU A 248 9.09 -16.38 -44.69
CA GLU A 248 8.19 -15.67 -45.59
C GLU A 248 7.04 -14.99 -44.85
N SER A 249 6.36 -15.69 -43.93
CA SER A 249 5.16 -15.22 -43.24
C SER A 249 4.88 -16.05 -41.98
N TRP A 250 3.97 -15.56 -41.13
CA TRP A 250 3.43 -16.36 -40.02
C TRP A 250 2.72 -17.63 -40.51
N GLU A 251 2.01 -17.56 -41.64
CA GLU A 251 1.36 -18.72 -42.28
C GLU A 251 2.37 -19.82 -42.65
N SER A 252 3.57 -19.45 -43.14
CA SER A 252 4.65 -20.39 -43.44
C SER A 252 5.11 -21.13 -42.17
N ILE A 253 5.29 -20.41 -41.07
CA ILE A 253 5.67 -20.98 -39.77
C ILE A 253 4.56 -21.90 -39.24
N VAL A 254 3.29 -21.48 -39.31
CA VAL A 254 2.16 -22.33 -38.91
C VAL A 254 2.10 -23.61 -39.75
N ASN A 255 2.33 -23.52 -41.07
CA ASN A 255 2.31 -24.68 -41.95
C ASN A 255 3.43 -25.67 -41.63
N GLN A 256 4.62 -25.18 -41.26
CA GLN A 256 5.72 -26.01 -40.81
C GLN A 256 5.42 -26.66 -39.45
N TYR A 257 4.97 -25.88 -38.46
CA TYR A 257 4.79 -26.36 -37.10
C TYR A 257 3.54 -27.22 -36.93
N LYS A 258 2.45 -27.01 -37.67
CA LYS A 258 1.27 -27.86 -37.52
C LYS A 258 1.54 -29.33 -37.85
N GLU A 259 2.51 -29.62 -38.73
CA GLU A 259 2.85 -31.00 -39.12
C GLU A 259 3.47 -31.80 -37.97
N ILE A 260 4.21 -31.13 -37.07
CA ILE A 260 4.77 -31.76 -35.87
C ILE A 260 3.72 -31.97 -34.76
N TYR A 261 2.58 -31.27 -34.80
CA TYR A 261 1.42 -31.46 -33.91
C TYR A 261 0.35 -32.36 -34.54
N THR A 262 0.76 -33.53 -35.07
CA THR A 262 -0.17 -34.49 -35.69
C THR A 262 -0.22 -35.83 -34.94
N LEU A 263 -1.42 -36.40 -34.84
CA LEU A 263 -1.67 -37.73 -34.29
C LEU A 263 -2.30 -38.65 -35.33
N SER A 264 -1.90 -39.93 -35.33
CA SER A 264 -2.51 -40.92 -36.20
C SER A 264 -4.00 -41.14 -35.84
N ALA A 265 -4.81 -41.57 -36.80
CA ALA A 265 -6.23 -41.86 -36.55
C ALA A 265 -6.42 -42.97 -35.48
N ALA A 266 -5.49 -43.91 -35.37
CA ALA A 266 -5.51 -44.95 -34.35
C ALA A 266 -5.25 -44.38 -32.95
N ASP A 267 -4.29 -43.46 -32.85
CA ASP A 267 -3.93 -42.81 -31.58
C ASP A 267 -5.02 -41.85 -31.12
N LYS A 268 -5.64 -41.09 -32.01
CA LYS A 268 -6.82 -40.26 -31.69
C LYS A 268 -7.96 -41.11 -31.10
N LYS A 269 -8.23 -42.29 -31.66
CA LYS A 269 -9.22 -43.24 -31.09
C LYS A 269 -8.82 -43.76 -29.71
N ARG A 270 -7.52 -44.02 -29.48
CA ARG A 270 -7.01 -44.45 -28.17
C ARG A 270 -7.13 -43.33 -27.14
N LEU A 271 -6.73 -42.12 -27.50
CA LEU A 271 -6.81 -40.94 -26.65
C LEU A 271 -8.26 -40.63 -26.26
N LYS A 272 -9.21 -40.70 -27.22
CA LYS A 272 -10.64 -40.53 -26.92
C LYS A 272 -11.13 -41.53 -25.86
N ARG A 273 -10.78 -42.81 -25.97
CA ARG A 273 -11.20 -43.82 -24.96
C ARG A 273 -10.67 -43.49 -23.56
N LEU A 274 -9.42 -43.03 -23.47
CA LEU A 274 -8.82 -42.64 -22.18
C LEU A 274 -9.45 -41.36 -21.63
N SER A 275 -9.76 -40.40 -22.50
CA SER A 275 -10.50 -39.20 -22.16
C SER A 275 -11.90 -39.52 -21.62
N ASP A 276 -12.68 -40.36 -22.32
CA ASP A 276 -14.02 -40.79 -21.89
C ASP A 276 -13.99 -41.48 -20.51
N GLN A 277 -12.93 -42.26 -20.22
CA GLN A 277 -12.74 -42.90 -18.92
C GLN A 277 -12.46 -41.87 -17.80
N ASN A 278 -11.60 -40.90 -18.08
CA ASN A 278 -11.27 -39.84 -17.14
C ASN A 278 -12.50 -39.00 -16.80
N ILE A 279 -13.23 -38.53 -17.81
CA ILE A 279 -14.47 -37.75 -17.66
C ILE A 279 -15.46 -38.54 -16.78
N LYS A 280 -15.71 -39.82 -17.08
CA LYS A 280 -16.60 -40.67 -16.27
C LYS A 280 -16.16 -40.85 -14.83
N SER A 281 -14.85 -40.80 -14.55
CA SER A 281 -14.33 -40.97 -13.19
C SER A 281 -14.42 -39.69 -12.35
N LYS A 282 -14.44 -38.52 -12.99
CA LYS A 282 -14.40 -37.21 -12.32
C LYS A 282 -15.72 -36.44 -12.36
N THR A 283 -16.67 -36.84 -13.21
CA THR A 283 -17.99 -36.20 -13.31
C THR A 283 -19.08 -37.11 -12.72
N LYS A 284 -20.03 -36.51 -11.99
CA LYS A 284 -21.20 -37.24 -11.44
C LYS A 284 -22.33 -37.36 -12.47
N ASP A 285 -22.38 -36.45 -13.44
CA ASP A 285 -23.41 -36.40 -14.46
C ASP A 285 -23.16 -37.42 -15.57
N LEU A 286 -24.25 -38.07 -16.00
CA LEU A 286 -24.20 -39.06 -17.08
C LEU A 286 -24.04 -38.42 -18.47
N ALA A 287 -24.25 -37.11 -18.58
CA ALA A 287 -24.12 -36.31 -19.79
C ALA A 287 -23.61 -34.89 -19.45
N PRO A 288 -22.32 -34.75 -19.11
CA PRO A 288 -21.75 -33.44 -18.75
C PRO A 288 -21.80 -32.47 -19.94
N SER A 289 -21.98 -31.19 -19.64
CA SER A 289 -21.90 -30.09 -20.60
C SER A 289 -20.48 -29.97 -21.19
N LYS A 290 -20.33 -29.26 -22.32
CA LYS A 290 -19.01 -29.00 -22.92
C LYS A 290 -18.08 -28.25 -21.95
N GLU A 291 -18.64 -27.35 -21.14
CA GLU A 291 -17.88 -26.60 -20.15
C GLU A 291 -17.36 -27.50 -19.02
N GLU A 292 -18.18 -28.41 -18.50
CA GLU A 292 -17.75 -29.39 -17.49
C GLU A 292 -16.70 -30.36 -18.04
N ILE A 293 -16.86 -30.80 -19.29
CA ILE A 293 -15.85 -31.61 -19.98
C ILE A 293 -14.53 -30.84 -20.11
N ALA A 294 -14.59 -29.58 -20.59
CA ALA A 294 -13.41 -28.73 -20.73
C ALA A 294 -12.70 -28.57 -19.40
N ASN A 295 -13.44 -28.20 -18.33
CA ASN A 295 -12.87 -28.00 -17.01
C ASN A 295 -12.21 -29.29 -16.48
N THR A 296 -12.87 -30.44 -16.61
CA THR A 296 -12.35 -31.73 -16.17
C THR A 296 -11.04 -32.09 -16.86
N LEU A 297 -10.94 -31.85 -18.17
CA LEU A 297 -9.75 -32.15 -18.95
C LEU A 297 -8.62 -31.15 -18.70
N ILE A 298 -8.95 -29.87 -18.50
CA ILE A 298 -7.99 -28.84 -18.10
C ILE A 298 -7.40 -29.19 -16.73
N ASP A 299 -8.24 -29.44 -15.71
CA ASP A 299 -7.80 -29.81 -14.36
C ASP A 299 -6.93 -31.08 -14.39
N PHE A 300 -7.33 -32.09 -15.19
CA PHE A 300 -6.52 -33.29 -15.37
C PHE A 300 -5.12 -32.99 -15.94
N VAL A 301 -5.02 -32.18 -17.00
CA VAL A 301 -3.71 -31.87 -17.57
C VAL A 301 -2.91 -30.96 -16.64
N GLN A 302 -3.53 -29.99 -15.97
CA GLN A 302 -2.85 -29.10 -15.04
C GLN A 302 -2.30 -29.86 -13.83
N ASP A 303 -3.12 -30.66 -13.18
CA ASP A 303 -2.81 -31.21 -11.84
C ASP A 303 -2.24 -32.64 -11.90
N ASP A 304 -2.71 -33.49 -12.82
CA ASP A 304 -2.31 -34.91 -12.87
C ASP A 304 -1.18 -35.19 -13.87
N VAL A 305 -0.72 -34.18 -14.62
CA VAL A 305 0.43 -34.26 -15.53
C VAL A 305 1.48 -33.26 -15.09
N ARG A 306 2.58 -33.74 -14.50
CA ARG A 306 3.64 -32.87 -13.95
C ARG A 306 4.33 -32.06 -15.05
N TYR A 307 4.59 -30.78 -14.78
CA TYR A 307 5.44 -29.96 -15.65
C TYR A 307 6.90 -30.40 -15.50
N PHE A 308 7.42 -31.06 -16.52
CA PHE A 308 8.78 -31.59 -16.57
C PHE A 308 9.10 -31.98 -18.01
N GLY A 309 10.28 -31.62 -18.50
CA GLY A 309 10.65 -31.93 -19.89
C GLY A 309 12.15 -31.89 -20.17
N PHE A 310 12.51 -32.57 -21.25
CA PHE A 310 13.84 -32.51 -21.86
C PHE A 310 13.71 -31.71 -23.16
N GLU A 311 14.26 -30.50 -23.17
CA GLU A 311 14.15 -29.52 -24.27
C GLU A 311 15.41 -29.48 -25.13
N ASN A 312 16.19 -30.56 -25.16
CA ASN A 312 17.43 -30.65 -25.90
C ASN A 312 17.22 -30.92 -27.39
N GLY A 313 18.05 -30.33 -28.25
CA GLY A 313 18.01 -30.58 -29.68
C GLY A 313 16.69 -30.19 -30.33
N MET A 314 16.09 -31.09 -31.10
CA MET A 314 14.78 -30.85 -31.74
C MET A 314 13.63 -30.75 -30.73
N ASN A 315 13.76 -31.34 -29.54
CA ASN A 315 12.69 -31.31 -28.53
C ASN A 315 12.50 -29.92 -27.92
N SER A 316 13.45 -29.00 -28.14
CA SER A 316 13.24 -27.57 -27.84
C SER A 316 11.98 -27.01 -28.48
N HIS A 317 11.62 -27.47 -29.69
CA HIS A 317 10.46 -26.97 -30.46
C HIS A 317 9.44 -28.07 -30.79
N LYS A 318 9.87 -29.34 -30.85
CA LYS A 318 9.00 -30.47 -31.16
C LYS A 318 8.28 -30.98 -29.89
N PRO A 319 6.94 -31.09 -29.89
CA PRO A 319 6.22 -31.64 -28.74
C PRO A 319 6.44 -33.15 -28.62
N GLU A 320 6.40 -33.63 -27.38
CA GLU A 320 6.26 -35.06 -27.10
C GLU A 320 4.84 -35.56 -27.46
N SER A 321 4.71 -36.83 -27.87
CA SER A 321 3.40 -37.38 -28.27
C SER A 321 2.40 -37.37 -27.10
N PRO A 322 1.13 -36.95 -27.30
CA PRO A 322 0.09 -36.96 -26.27
C PRO A 322 -0.09 -38.30 -25.56
N LEU A 323 0.01 -39.42 -26.29
CA LEU A 323 -0.08 -40.74 -25.67
C LEU A 323 1.09 -41.04 -24.72
N LYS A 324 2.29 -40.55 -25.03
CA LYS A 324 3.47 -40.73 -24.18
C LYS A 324 3.42 -39.80 -22.98
N VAL A 325 3.05 -38.52 -23.16
CA VAL A 325 2.79 -37.58 -22.05
C VAL A 325 1.77 -38.17 -21.08
N LEU A 326 0.70 -38.75 -21.62
CA LEU A 326 -0.33 -39.41 -20.83
C LEU A 326 0.17 -40.70 -20.14
N GLU A 327 1.04 -41.48 -20.77
CA GLU A 327 1.63 -42.69 -20.19
C GLU A 327 2.60 -42.35 -19.05
N GLN A 328 3.47 -41.36 -19.25
CA GLN A 328 4.52 -40.99 -18.31
C GLN A 328 4.07 -40.01 -17.22
N ARG A 329 2.88 -39.38 -17.38
CA ARG A 329 2.30 -38.38 -16.46
C ARG A 329 3.17 -37.12 -16.26
N PHE A 330 3.95 -36.76 -17.27
CA PHE A 330 4.67 -35.48 -17.31
C PHE A 330 4.91 -34.99 -18.74
N GLY A 331 5.12 -33.68 -18.89
CA GLY A 331 5.51 -33.03 -20.15
C GLY A 331 5.89 -31.56 -19.96
N ASP A 332 6.57 -30.99 -20.95
CA ASP A 332 6.86 -29.55 -21.06
C ASP A 332 5.63 -28.78 -21.61
N CYS A 333 5.79 -27.48 -21.89
CA CYS A 333 4.68 -26.61 -22.30
C CYS A 333 4.04 -27.10 -23.61
N LYS A 334 4.87 -27.53 -24.56
CA LYS A 334 4.46 -28.06 -25.86
C LYS A 334 3.72 -29.39 -25.71
N GLY A 335 4.28 -30.31 -24.92
CA GLY A 335 3.69 -31.63 -24.68
C GLY A 335 2.35 -31.56 -23.94
N LYS A 336 2.25 -30.73 -22.89
CA LYS A 336 0.98 -30.52 -22.17
C LYS A 336 -0.07 -29.83 -23.04
N SER A 337 0.33 -28.82 -23.83
CA SER A 337 -0.58 -28.13 -24.76
C SER A 337 -1.06 -29.02 -25.90
N PHE A 338 -0.18 -29.88 -26.44
CA PHE A 338 -0.58 -30.86 -27.44
C PHE A 338 -1.53 -31.92 -26.87
N LEU A 339 -1.27 -32.41 -25.65
CA LEU A 339 -2.17 -33.34 -24.98
C LEU A 339 -3.55 -32.72 -24.74
N LEU A 340 -3.61 -31.52 -24.17
CA LEU A 340 -4.88 -30.87 -23.83
C LEU A 340 -5.71 -30.56 -25.08
N SER A 341 -5.09 -29.99 -26.12
CA SER A 341 -5.79 -29.67 -27.37
C SER A 341 -6.41 -30.93 -28.03
N GLU A 342 -5.69 -32.05 -28.06
CA GLU A 342 -6.21 -33.31 -28.62
C GLU A 342 -7.29 -33.96 -27.73
N LEU A 343 -7.20 -33.82 -26.40
CA LEU A 343 -8.25 -34.27 -25.48
C LEU A 343 -9.56 -33.47 -25.67
N LEU A 344 -9.47 -32.15 -25.82
CA LEU A 344 -10.63 -31.28 -26.08
C LEU A 344 -11.26 -31.60 -27.46
N GLN A 345 -10.44 -31.69 -28.51
CA GLN A 345 -10.90 -32.04 -29.86
C GLN A 345 -11.59 -33.41 -29.90
N ALA A 346 -11.06 -34.41 -29.18
CA ALA A 346 -11.67 -35.73 -29.09
C ALA A 346 -13.10 -35.73 -28.49
N ASN A 347 -13.48 -34.65 -27.81
CA ASN A 347 -14.79 -34.43 -27.18
C ASN A 347 -15.60 -33.31 -27.87
N GLY A 348 -15.24 -32.93 -29.10
CA GLY A 348 -16.02 -31.97 -29.89
C GLY A 348 -15.91 -30.51 -29.42
N ILE A 349 -14.81 -30.19 -28.73
CA ILE A 349 -14.40 -28.83 -28.38
C ILE A 349 -13.24 -28.46 -29.31
N GLU A 350 -13.41 -27.45 -30.14
CA GLU A 350 -12.35 -26.98 -31.04
C GLU A 350 -11.21 -26.39 -30.20
N ALA A 351 -9.98 -26.88 -30.37
CA ALA A 351 -8.85 -26.46 -29.55
C ALA A 351 -7.52 -26.65 -30.30
N TYR A 352 -6.60 -25.70 -30.14
CA TYR A 352 -5.30 -25.71 -30.81
C TYR A 352 -4.18 -25.26 -29.87
N PRO A 353 -2.97 -25.83 -29.99
CA PRO A 353 -1.78 -25.25 -29.37
C PRO A 353 -1.53 -23.84 -29.93
N MET A 354 -1.03 -22.96 -29.09
CA MET A 354 -0.69 -21.57 -29.41
C MET A 354 0.70 -21.27 -28.87
N LEU A 355 1.57 -20.72 -29.71
CA LEU A 355 2.90 -20.26 -29.31
C LEU A 355 2.81 -18.82 -28.78
N VAL A 356 3.41 -18.56 -27.63
CA VAL A 356 3.41 -17.24 -26.97
C VAL A 356 4.81 -16.88 -26.51
N ASN A 357 5.03 -15.61 -26.17
CA ASN A 357 6.24 -15.18 -25.48
C ASN A 357 5.88 -14.71 -24.08
N SER A 358 6.58 -15.24 -23.08
CA SER A 358 6.30 -15.03 -21.67
C SER A 358 6.70 -13.64 -21.14
N THR A 359 7.50 -12.89 -21.89
CA THR A 359 8.13 -11.63 -21.43
C THR A 359 8.01 -10.47 -22.42
N ALA A 360 7.94 -10.75 -23.72
CA ALA A 360 8.01 -9.73 -24.77
C ALA A 360 6.73 -8.89 -24.93
N GLY A 361 5.59 -9.33 -24.38
CA GLY A 361 4.31 -8.61 -24.36
C GLY A 361 3.96 -7.95 -25.70
N LYS A 362 3.59 -6.66 -25.66
CA LYS A 362 3.23 -5.88 -26.86
C LYS A 362 4.26 -5.88 -27.98
N SER A 363 5.55 -6.01 -27.67
CA SER A 363 6.65 -5.89 -28.63
C SER A 363 6.64 -6.98 -29.70
N ILE A 364 6.01 -8.13 -29.43
CA ILE A 364 5.91 -9.27 -30.36
C ILE A 364 5.31 -8.84 -31.71
N GLY A 365 4.28 -8.00 -31.67
CA GLY A 365 3.56 -7.57 -32.88
C GLY A 365 4.40 -6.73 -33.84
N ASP A 366 5.47 -6.13 -33.34
CA ASP A 366 6.39 -5.31 -34.14
C ASP A 366 7.56 -6.13 -34.70
N LYS A 367 7.72 -7.42 -34.37
CA LYS A 367 8.87 -8.21 -34.87
C LYS A 367 8.55 -8.94 -36.18
N LEU A 368 9.58 -9.28 -36.93
CA LEU A 368 9.47 -10.10 -38.15
C LEU A 368 9.02 -11.53 -37.81
N PRO A 369 8.30 -12.22 -38.72
CA PRO A 369 7.92 -13.62 -38.52
C PRO A 369 9.12 -14.51 -38.25
N THR A 370 9.14 -15.18 -37.11
CA THR A 370 10.16 -16.17 -36.75
C THR A 370 9.65 -17.08 -35.62
N PRO A 371 9.95 -18.40 -35.64
CA PRO A 371 9.62 -19.28 -34.52
C PRO A 371 10.40 -18.91 -33.25
N ASN A 372 11.59 -18.33 -33.37
CA ASN A 372 12.45 -17.93 -32.24
C ASN A 372 11.87 -16.77 -31.42
N LEU A 373 10.71 -16.21 -31.82
CA LEU A 373 10.02 -15.17 -31.06
C LEU A 373 9.25 -15.76 -29.88
N PHE A 374 8.96 -17.06 -29.88
CA PHE A 374 8.15 -17.69 -28.85
C PHE A 374 9.03 -18.53 -27.92
N ASP A 375 8.76 -18.44 -26.61
CA ASP A 375 9.46 -19.18 -25.57
C ASP A 375 8.54 -20.14 -24.80
N HIS A 376 7.24 -20.12 -25.10
CA HIS A 376 6.23 -20.89 -24.37
C HIS A 376 5.07 -21.33 -25.26
N CYS A 377 4.36 -22.39 -24.84
CA CYS A 377 3.24 -22.97 -25.60
C CYS A 377 2.03 -23.25 -24.69
N VAL A 378 0.88 -22.74 -25.11
CA VAL A 378 -0.40 -22.76 -24.38
C VAL A 378 -1.53 -23.27 -25.30
N VAL A 379 -2.79 -23.25 -24.85
CA VAL A 379 -3.92 -23.73 -25.65
C VAL A 379 -5.00 -22.65 -25.78
N THR A 380 -5.51 -22.49 -27.00
CA THR A 380 -6.77 -21.80 -27.27
C THR A 380 -7.87 -22.83 -27.54
N TYR A 381 -9.09 -22.57 -27.09
CA TYR A 381 -10.23 -23.47 -27.31
C TYR A 381 -11.55 -22.71 -27.35
N ASN A 382 -12.50 -23.22 -28.14
CA ASN A 382 -13.79 -22.58 -28.37
C ASN A 382 -14.90 -23.26 -27.55
N LEU A 383 -15.59 -22.49 -26.71
CA LEU A 383 -16.80 -22.92 -26.01
C LEU A 383 -17.97 -22.02 -26.42
N ASP A 384 -19.03 -22.64 -26.92
CA ASP A 384 -20.29 -21.97 -27.28
C ASP A 384 -20.14 -20.78 -28.24
N GLY A 385 -19.10 -20.79 -29.09
CA GLY A 385 -18.81 -19.73 -30.05
C GLY A 385 -17.78 -18.70 -29.59
N GLU A 386 -17.37 -18.72 -28.32
CA GLU A 386 -16.38 -17.82 -27.74
C GLU A 386 -15.03 -18.52 -27.56
N ASP A 387 -13.94 -17.82 -27.86
CA ASP A 387 -12.58 -18.32 -27.69
C ASP A 387 -12.05 -18.04 -26.28
N TYR A 388 -11.49 -19.09 -25.67
CA TYR A 388 -10.85 -19.07 -24.36
C TYR A 388 -9.39 -19.51 -24.49
N TYR A 389 -8.59 -19.14 -23.51
CA TYR A 389 -7.16 -19.43 -23.45
C TYR A 389 -6.83 -20.08 -22.12
N ILE A 390 -5.91 -21.04 -22.14
CA ILE A 390 -5.45 -21.72 -20.93
C ILE A 390 -3.98 -22.07 -21.05
N ASP A 391 -3.24 -21.82 -19.98
CA ASP A 391 -1.89 -22.33 -19.82
C ASP A 391 -1.95 -23.66 -19.05
N PRO A 392 -1.76 -24.81 -19.71
CA PRO A 392 -1.82 -26.11 -19.05
C PRO A 392 -0.64 -26.37 -18.10
N THR A 393 0.34 -25.46 -18.05
CA THR A 393 1.52 -25.58 -17.18
C THR A 393 1.30 -24.99 -15.80
N ILE A 394 0.29 -24.13 -15.64
CA ILE A 394 -0.13 -23.59 -14.34
C ILE A 394 -0.99 -24.65 -13.64
N SER A 395 -0.57 -25.08 -12.44
CA SER A 395 -1.26 -26.12 -11.68
C SER A 395 -2.29 -25.52 -10.71
N ASN A 396 -3.24 -26.34 -10.25
CA ASN A 396 -4.13 -26.03 -9.13
C ASN A 396 -5.07 -24.82 -9.32
N GLN A 397 -5.40 -24.49 -10.57
CA GLN A 397 -6.28 -23.37 -10.86
C GLN A 397 -7.76 -23.69 -10.53
N GLY A 398 -8.48 -22.73 -9.95
CA GLY A 398 -9.94 -22.80 -9.76
C GLY A 398 -10.74 -22.16 -10.90
N ALA A 399 -11.97 -21.72 -10.59
CA ALA A 399 -12.84 -20.86 -11.43
C ALA A 399 -13.43 -21.46 -12.73
N GLY A 400 -13.40 -22.78 -12.89
CA GLY A 400 -14.03 -23.46 -14.04
C GLY A 400 -13.31 -23.20 -15.37
N ALA A 401 -13.79 -23.78 -16.47
CA ALA A 401 -13.11 -23.62 -17.77
C ALA A 401 -13.06 -22.14 -18.21
N LYS A 402 -14.15 -21.40 -18.03
CA LYS A 402 -14.29 -20.02 -18.54
C LYS A 402 -13.59 -18.96 -17.67
N GLY A 403 -13.21 -19.28 -16.44
CA GLY A 403 -12.72 -18.32 -15.43
C GLY A 403 -11.28 -18.53 -14.96
N LYS A 404 -10.57 -19.55 -15.46
CA LYS A 404 -9.16 -19.80 -15.10
C LYS A 404 -8.28 -18.62 -15.49
N PHE A 405 -7.33 -18.29 -14.61
CA PHE A 405 -6.35 -17.23 -14.88
C PHE A 405 -5.48 -17.59 -16.08
N PHE A 406 -5.26 -16.61 -16.94
CA PHE A 406 -4.36 -16.70 -18.08
C PHE A 406 -3.39 -15.51 -18.05
N PRO A 407 -2.07 -15.73 -18.03
CA PRO A 407 -1.09 -14.65 -17.98
C PRO A 407 -1.23 -13.67 -19.16
N ASN A 408 -0.76 -12.44 -18.97
CA ASN A 408 -0.80 -11.39 -19.99
C ASN A 408 0.26 -11.61 -21.09
N TYR A 409 0.08 -12.62 -21.93
CA TYR A 409 0.97 -12.88 -23.07
C TYR A 409 0.73 -11.90 -24.25
N GLU A 410 -0.37 -11.14 -24.21
CA GLU A 410 -0.86 -10.17 -25.20
C GLU A 410 -1.12 -10.70 -26.63
N LYS A 411 -0.21 -11.47 -27.21
CA LYS A 411 -0.29 -12.00 -28.57
C LYS A 411 0.23 -13.43 -28.63
N GLY A 412 -0.39 -14.25 -29.47
CA GLY A 412 0.05 -15.63 -29.72
C GLY A 412 -0.12 -16.05 -31.18
N LEU A 413 0.65 -17.06 -31.60
CA LEU A 413 0.50 -17.69 -32.91
C LEU A 413 -0.23 -19.03 -32.75
N VAL A 414 -1.48 -19.10 -33.20
CA VAL A 414 -2.30 -20.30 -33.11
C VAL A 414 -1.86 -21.30 -34.18
N LEU A 415 -1.55 -22.54 -33.79
CA LEU A 415 -1.13 -23.60 -34.70
C LEU A 415 -2.34 -24.27 -35.36
N LYS A 416 -3.17 -23.47 -36.04
CA LYS A 416 -4.42 -23.86 -36.71
C LYS A 416 -4.28 -23.78 -38.24
N PRO A 417 -4.85 -24.72 -39.01
CA PRO A 417 -4.89 -24.61 -40.46
C PRO A 417 -5.55 -23.30 -40.94
N GLY A 418 -4.85 -22.57 -41.80
CA GLY A 418 -5.34 -21.31 -42.38
C GLY A 418 -5.04 -20.07 -41.53
N GLU A 419 -4.35 -20.21 -40.40
CA GLU A 419 -3.90 -19.08 -39.58
C GLU A 419 -2.80 -18.29 -40.32
N LYS A 420 -2.88 -16.95 -40.28
CA LYS A 420 -2.03 -16.06 -41.08
C LYS A 420 -1.30 -15.00 -40.27
N GLY A 421 -1.65 -14.82 -39.00
CA GLY A 421 -1.08 -13.76 -38.17
C GLY A 421 -1.09 -14.12 -36.69
N LEU A 422 -0.73 -13.13 -35.89
CA LEU A 422 -0.81 -13.24 -34.44
C LEU A 422 -2.24 -12.94 -34.00
N THR A 423 -2.74 -13.75 -33.08
CA THR A 423 -4.01 -13.55 -32.39
C THR A 423 -3.78 -12.61 -31.20
N GLN A 424 -4.60 -11.56 -31.09
CA GLN A 424 -4.63 -10.68 -29.91
C GLN A 424 -5.35 -11.41 -28.78
N ILE A 425 -4.76 -11.35 -27.59
CA ILE A 425 -5.29 -11.97 -26.38
C ILE A 425 -5.71 -10.85 -25.44
N ASP A 426 -6.98 -10.84 -25.05
CA ASP A 426 -7.49 -9.89 -24.07
C ASP A 426 -7.12 -10.34 -22.66
N PHE A 427 -6.32 -9.54 -21.97
CA PHE A 427 -5.96 -9.82 -20.59
C PHE A 427 -7.14 -9.56 -19.66
N LYS A 428 -7.49 -10.57 -18.86
CA LYS A 428 -8.52 -10.48 -17.82
C LYS A 428 -7.83 -10.61 -16.47
N PRO A 429 -7.54 -9.49 -15.77
CA PRO A 429 -6.91 -9.57 -14.47
C PRO A 429 -7.84 -10.30 -13.50
N THR A 430 -7.32 -11.36 -12.89
CA THR A 430 -7.98 -12.09 -11.81
C THR A 430 -7.00 -12.21 -10.66
N GLY A 431 -7.41 -11.90 -9.45
CA GLY A 431 -6.51 -11.85 -8.30
C GLY A 431 -7.09 -10.97 -7.21
N GLY A 432 -6.46 -10.98 -6.06
CA GLY A 432 -6.85 -10.16 -4.93
C GLY A 432 -6.52 -10.82 -3.60
N VAL A 433 -6.18 -10.00 -2.62
CA VAL A 433 -5.86 -10.43 -1.27
C VAL A 433 -6.69 -9.60 -0.30
N ALA A 434 -7.50 -10.27 0.52
CA ALA A 434 -8.19 -9.64 1.63
C ALA A 434 -7.58 -10.14 2.94
N ILE A 435 -7.09 -9.22 3.78
CA ILE A 435 -6.44 -9.50 5.05
C ILE A 435 -7.30 -8.92 6.16
N SER A 436 -7.49 -9.70 7.22
CA SER A 436 -8.04 -9.22 8.49
C SER A 436 -7.06 -9.55 9.60
N GLU A 437 -6.50 -8.52 10.23
CA GLU A 437 -5.77 -8.64 11.49
C GLU A 437 -6.68 -8.24 12.63
N ILE A 438 -6.76 -9.06 13.67
CA ILE A 438 -7.58 -8.83 14.85
C ILE A 438 -6.66 -8.88 16.05
N TYR A 439 -6.48 -7.72 16.68
CA TYR A 439 -5.74 -7.54 17.91
C TYR A 439 -6.74 -7.57 19.08
N ASP A 440 -6.61 -8.56 19.95
CA ASP A 440 -7.35 -8.63 21.20
C ASP A 440 -6.43 -8.16 22.33
N VAL A 441 -6.68 -6.96 22.86
CA VAL A 441 -5.88 -6.36 23.93
C VAL A 441 -6.48 -6.76 25.28
N ASP A 442 -5.73 -7.53 26.07
CA ASP A 442 -6.24 -8.10 27.32
C ASP A 442 -6.43 -7.03 28.41
N GLU A 443 -5.41 -6.16 28.57
CA GLU A 443 -5.37 -5.11 29.56
C GLU A 443 -4.50 -3.93 29.10
N ILE A 444 -4.72 -2.76 29.70
CA ILE A 444 -3.89 -1.58 29.48
C ILE A 444 -2.46 -1.88 29.95
N ASN A 445 -1.48 -1.57 29.10
CA ASN A 445 -0.05 -1.83 29.35
C ASN A 445 0.31 -3.33 29.55
N GLY A 446 -0.49 -4.24 28.98
CA GLY A 446 -0.29 -5.69 29.09
C GLY A 446 -0.06 -6.41 27.75
N SER A 447 -0.44 -7.69 27.74
CA SER A 447 -0.37 -8.57 26.58
C SER A 447 -1.55 -8.41 25.63
N GLY A 448 -1.48 -9.10 24.50
CA GLY A 448 -2.62 -9.32 23.63
C GLY A 448 -2.45 -10.55 22.75
N ALA A 449 -3.47 -10.84 21.97
CA ALA A 449 -3.44 -11.86 20.92
C ALA A 449 -3.61 -11.21 19.54
N LEU A 450 -3.01 -11.83 18.52
CA LEU A 450 -3.18 -11.45 17.13
C LEU A 450 -3.72 -12.64 16.34
N THR A 451 -4.90 -12.46 15.75
CA THR A 451 -5.45 -13.38 14.76
C THR A 451 -5.32 -12.77 13.37
N VAL A 452 -4.73 -13.50 12.43
CA VAL A 452 -4.60 -13.07 11.03
C VAL A 452 -5.41 -13.99 10.15
N VAL A 453 -6.27 -13.42 9.31
CA VAL A 453 -7.04 -14.14 8.29
C VAL A 453 -6.70 -13.55 6.94
N THR A 454 -6.07 -14.35 6.08
CA THR A 454 -5.80 -13.94 4.69
C THR A 454 -6.63 -14.77 3.73
N THR A 455 -7.44 -14.10 2.91
CA THR A 455 -8.21 -14.68 1.82
C THR A 455 -7.58 -14.29 0.50
N TYR A 456 -6.92 -15.24 -0.14
CA TYR A 456 -6.43 -15.10 -1.51
C TYR A 456 -7.53 -15.46 -2.50
N LYS A 457 -7.66 -14.69 -3.59
CA LYS A 457 -8.70 -14.84 -4.61
C LYS A 457 -8.06 -15.05 -5.99
N GLY A 458 -8.71 -15.80 -6.88
CA GLY A 458 -8.29 -15.92 -8.28
C GLY A 458 -6.85 -16.43 -8.44
N SER A 459 -6.02 -15.71 -9.20
CA SER A 459 -4.64 -16.14 -9.46
C SER A 459 -3.74 -16.16 -8.22
N ASP A 460 -4.03 -15.34 -7.20
CA ASP A 460 -3.31 -15.39 -5.93
C ASP A 460 -3.71 -16.64 -5.11
N ALA A 461 -4.98 -17.05 -5.18
CA ALA A 461 -5.43 -18.32 -4.59
C ALA A 461 -4.75 -19.52 -5.26
N ASP A 462 -4.69 -19.52 -6.60
CA ASP A 462 -4.02 -20.57 -7.38
C ASP A 462 -2.54 -20.69 -6.99
N ARG A 463 -1.84 -19.55 -6.85
CA ARG A 463 -0.41 -19.49 -6.45
C ARG A 463 -0.19 -20.02 -5.05
N LEU A 464 -0.99 -19.58 -4.07
CA LEU A 464 -0.84 -20.02 -2.68
C LEU A 464 -1.18 -21.50 -2.51
N ARG A 465 -2.22 -21.99 -3.19
CA ARG A 465 -2.56 -23.42 -3.19
C ARG A 465 -1.39 -24.28 -3.67
N ALA A 466 -0.71 -23.86 -4.74
CA ALA A 466 0.47 -24.56 -5.24
C ALA A 466 1.69 -24.52 -4.29
N ASP A 467 1.85 -23.47 -3.46
CA ASP A 467 2.88 -23.40 -2.43
C ASP A 467 2.59 -24.36 -1.26
N PHE A 468 1.34 -24.36 -0.78
CA PHE A 468 0.89 -25.23 0.31
C PHE A 468 0.93 -26.73 -0.05
N ASP A 469 0.78 -27.08 -1.33
CA ASP A 469 0.96 -28.46 -1.79
C ASP A 469 2.43 -28.94 -1.73
N GLN A 470 3.39 -28.01 -1.71
CA GLN A 470 4.84 -28.31 -1.73
C GLN A 470 5.51 -28.23 -0.36
N ARG A 471 4.90 -27.49 0.58
CA ARG A 471 5.45 -27.22 1.92
C ARG A 471 4.51 -27.72 3.01
N SER A 472 5.09 -28.23 4.11
CA SER A 472 4.27 -28.57 5.29
C SER A 472 3.76 -27.30 6.00
N ASN A 473 2.53 -27.34 6.53
CA ASN A 473 1.95 -26.24 7.32
C ASN A 473 2.87 -25.77 8.46
N ALA A 474 3.60 -26.68 9.11
CA ALA A 474 4.54 -26.33 10.18
C ALA A 474 5.71 -25.44 9.69
N SER A 475 6.20 -25.67 8.46
CA SER A 475 7.23 -24.81 7.85
C SER A 475 6.67 -23.44 7.51
N ILE A 476 5.46 -23.41 6.94
CA ILE A 476 4.77 -22.17 6.57
C ILE A 476 4.51 -21.31 7.82
N GLN A 477 3.94 -21.90 8.86
CA GLN A 477 3.66 -21.22 10.12
C GLN A 477 4.93 -20.65 10.77
N LYS A 478 6.07 -21.33 10.65
CA LYS A 478 7.35 -20.82 11.14
C LYS A 478 7.82 -19.58 10.37
N ASP A 479 7.62 -19.56 9.06
CA ASP A 479 7.99 -18.40 8.23
C ASP A 479 7.08 -17.21 8.52
N TYR A 480 5.78 -17.43 8.72
CA TYR A 480 4.85 -16.36 9.10
C TYR A 480 5.10 -15.81 10.51
N LEU A 481 5.41 -16.68 11.48
CA LEU A 481 5.86 -16.23 12.81
C LEU A 481 7.12 -15.35 12.72
N ARG A 482 8.08 -15.73 11.86
CA ARG A 482 9.29 -14.92 11.60
C ARG A 482 8.93 -13.58 10.98
N PHE A 483 7.98 -13.55 10.05
CA PHE A 483 7.52 -12.31 9.42
C PHE A 483 6.99 -11.31 10.46
N TYR A 484 6.05 -11.72 11.32
CA TYR A 484 5.48 -10.87 12.38
C TYR A 484 6.44 -10.56 13.54
N SER A 485 7.51 -11.34 13.72
CA SER A 485 8.56 -11.01 14.70
C SER A 485 9.30 -9.70 14.40
N THR A 486 9.16 -9.15 13.19
CA THR A 486 9.68 -7.83 12.81
C THR A 486 8.95 -6.71 13.55
N LEU A 487 7.64 -6.83 13.77
CA LEU A 487 6.84 -5.88 14.56
C LEU A 487 6.92 -6.19 16.05
N TYR A 488 6.85 -7.48 16.42
CA TYR A 488 6.80 -7.94 17.81
C TYR A 488 7.93 -8.95 18.08
N PRO A 489 9.12 -8.51 18.53
CA PRO A 489 10.30 -9.39 18.64
C PRO A 489 10.13 -10.64 19.51
N ASN A 490 9.21 -10.61 20.48
CA ASN A 490 8.91 -11.71 21.39
C ASN A 490 7.59 -12.44 21.09
N ILE A 491 7.00 -12.22 19.90
CA ILE A 491 5.75 -12.88 19.49
C ILE A 491 5.89 -14.40 19.52
N LYS A 492 4.86 -15.07 20.02
CA LYS A 492 4.79 -16.52 20.12
C LYS A 492 3.68 -17.05 19.24
N LYS A 493 3.86 -18.28 18.78
CA LYS A 493 2.81 -19.05 18.12
C LYS A 493 1.63 -19.26 19.08
N GLY A 494 0.42 -19.00 18.60
CA GLY A 494 -0.85 -19.40 19.21
C GLY A 494 -1.30 -20.77 18.69
N ASP A 495 -2.50 -20.83 18.12
CA ASP A 495 -3.07 -22.07 17.56
C ASP A 495 -2.31 -22.56 16.31
N ASP A 496 -2.58 -23.81 15.91
CA ASP A 496 -2.06 -24.36 14.67
C ASP A 496 -2.66 -23.64 13.45
N LEU A 497 -1.86 -23.49 12.39
CA LEU A 497 -2.28 -22.87 11.13
C LEU A 497 -3.48 -23.62 10.52
N GLU A 498 -4.58 -22.92 10.29
CA GLU A 498 -5.75 -23.47 9.60
C GLU A 498 -5.81 -22.98 8.15
N VAL A 499 -6.24 -23.87 7.26
CA VAL A 499 -6.35 -23.60 5.82
C VAL A 499 -7.70 -24.11 5.32
N GLU A 500 -8.40 -23.28 4.57
CA GLU A 500 -9.64 -23.62 3.89
C GLU A 500 -9.51 -23.35 2.39
N ASP A 501 -9.67 -24.39 1.57
CA ASP A 501 -9.59 -24.29 0.12
C ASP A 501 -10.97 -24.36 -0.54
N LEU A 502 -11.40 -23.26 -1.16
CA LEU A 502 -12.67 -23.11 -1.86
C LEU A 502 -12.48 -23.06 -3.39
N ARG A 503 -11.54 -23.86 -3.91
CA ARG A 503 -11.18 -23.96 -5.34
C ARG A 503 -12.37 -24.08 -6.29
N SER A 504 -13.33 -24.96 -5.96
CA SER A 504 -14.42 -25.34 -6.88
C SER A 504 -15.61 -24.38 -6.91
N THR A 505 -15.75 -23.50 -5.90
CA THR A 505 -16.91 -22.63 -5.76
C THR A 505 -16.58 -21.17 -6.03
N ARG A 506 -15.59 -20.61 -5.32
CA ARG A 506 -15.24 -19.18 -5.36
C ARG A 506 -13.83 -18.92 -5.89
N ASN A 507 -13.03 -19.97 -6.06
CA ASN A 507 -11.58 -19.89 -6.25
C ASN A 507 -10.90 -18.99 -5.20
N GLU A 508 -11.14 -19.35 -3.94
CA GLU A 508 -10.53 -18.70 -2.77
C GLU A 508 -9.67 -19.70 -2.01
N PHE A 509 -8.61 -19.20 -1.39
CA PHE A 509 -7.76 -19.95 -0.48
C PHE A 509 -7.58 -19.12 0.79
N ILE A 510 -8.06 -19.63 1.93
CA ILE A 510 -8.13 -18.89 3.19
C ILE A 510 -7.13 -19.49 4.16
N VAL A 511 -6.30 -18.64 4.75
CA VAL A 511 -5.30 -19.01 5.75
C VAL A 511 -5.63 -18.28 7.05
N ARG A 512 -5.61 -19.00 8.18
CA ARG A 512 -5.85 -18.46 9.52
C ARG A 512 -4.68 -18.74 10.44
N GLU A 513 -4.21 -17.68 11.08
CA GLU A 513 -3.05 -17.67 11.95
C GLU A 513 -3.44 -17.10 13.31
N SER A 514 -2.77 -17.58 14.37
CA SER A 514 -3.01 -17.16 15.75
C SER A 514 -1.67 -16.98 16.46
N TYR A 515 -1.55 -15.88 17.19
CA TYR A 515 -0.32 -15.45 17.85
C TYR A 515 -0.60 -14.87 19.24
N VAL A 516 0.39 -14.99 20.12
CA VAL A 516 0.42 -14.35 21.44
C VAL A 516 1.50 -13.28 21.47
N ILE A 517 1.14 -12.07 21.88
CA ILE A 517 2.02 -10.91 21.99
C ILE A 517 2.20 -10.59 23.48
N ASP A 518 3.39 -10.84 24.01
CA ASP A 518 3.68 -10.65 25.45
C ASP A 518 3.51 -9.19 25.91
N SER A 519 3.80 -8.22 25.04
CA SER A 519 3.65 -6.78 25.31
C SER A 519 3.26 -6.08 24.01
N ILE A 520 1.99 -5.73 23.88
CA ILE A 520 1.47 -5.04 22.68
C ILE A 520 1.68 -3.52 22.76
N TRP A 521 1.82 -3.00 23.98
CA TRP A 521 2.05 -1.58 24.24
C TRP A 521 3.55 -1.23 24.14
N ALA A 522 3.82 -0.11 23.48
CA ALA A 522 5.12 0.55 23.46
C ALA A 522 5.06 1.83 24.32
N LYS A 523 6.22 2.27 24.81
CA LYS A 523 6.35 3.55 25.52
C LYS A 523 6.69 4.66 24.54
N SER A 524 6.06 5.82 24.66
CA SER A 524 6.43 6.99 23.89
C SER A 524 7.86 7.41 24.22
N PRO A 525 8.71 7.68 23.21
CA PRO A 525 10.07 8.16 23.45
C PRO A 525 10.11 9.57 24.05
N ASP A 526 9.05 10.36 23.85
CA ASP A 526 8.98 11.77 24.27
C ASP A 526 8.28 11.96 25.62
N ASN A 527 7.47 10.98 26.06
CA ASN A 527 6.74 11.04 27.32
C ASN A 527 6.60 9.66 27.97
N GLU A 528 7.27 9.44 29.10
CA GLU A 528 7.25 8.16 29.81
C GLU A 528 5.86 7.75 30.36
N GLN A 529 4.93 8.71 30.50
CA GLN A 529 3.56 8.47 30.94
C GLN A 529 2.61 8.11 29.78
N LEU A 530 3.06 8.30 28.54
CA LEU A 530 2.29 7.97 27.36
C LEU A 530 2.73 6.61 26.82
N ILE A 531 1.81 5.66 26.77
CA ILE A 531 2.00 4.39 26.07
C ILE A 531 1.16 4.39 24.79
N TYR A 532 1.53 3.56 23.82
CA TYR A 532 0.80 3.48 22.57
C TYR A 532 0.77 2.07 21.99
N ILE A 533 -0.23 1.81 21.16
CA ILE A 533 -0.27 0.70 20.20
C ILE A 533 -0.15 1.33 18.81
N GLU A 534 0.80 0.84 18.02
CA GLU A 534 0.91 1.16 16.60
C GLU A 534 0.30 0.01 15.81
N THR A 535 -0.75 0.28 15.05
CA THR A 535 -1.22 -0.67 14.03
C THR A 535 -0.46 -0.39 12.74
N TYR A 536 0.24 -1.41 12.23
CA TYR A 536 1.07 -1.29 11.04
C TYR A 536 0.82 -2.47 10.09
N PRO A 537 0.24 -2.26 8.88
CA PRO A 537 -0.07 -3.34 7.94
C PRO A 537 1.22 -3.82 7.23
N LEU A 538 2.06 -4.59 7.92
CA LEU A 538 3.39 -5.02 7.45
C LEU A 538 3.35 -5.71 6.07
N LEU A 539 2.34 -6.53 5.79
CA LEU A 539 2.22 -7.18 4.48
C LEU A 539 1.90 -6.16 3.37
N LEU A 540 1.09 -5.14 3.64
CA LEU A 540 0.81 -4.07 2.67
C LEU A 540 2.06 -3.24 2.37
N GLU A 541 2.89 -2.95 3.37
CA GLU A 541 4.16 -2.23 3.22
C GLU A 541 5.01 -2.84 2.07
N SER A 542 5.09 -4.17 2.02
CA SER A 542 5.87 -4.89 1.00
C SER A 542 5.42 -4.63 -0.44
N TYR A 543 4.19 -4.14 -0.64
CA TYR A 543 3.64 -3.79 -1.96
C TYR A 543 3.74 -2.30 -2.29
N VAL A 544 3.96 -1.43 -1.30
CA VAL A 544 3.94 0.03 -1.47
C VAL A 544 5.33 0.68 -1.30
N ASN A 545 6.39 -0.12 -1.34
CA ASN A 545 7.78 0.37 -1.22
C ASN A 545 8.56 0.25 -2.56
N PRO A 546 8.47 1.25 -3.45
CA PRO A 546 9.20 1.22 -4.72
C PRO A 546 10.69 1.52 -4.55
N THR A 547 11.52 0.87 -5.37
CA THR A 547 12.97 1.13 -5.41
C THR A 547 13.27 2.56 -5.87
N THR A 548 14.17 3.26 -5.18
CA THR A 548 14.59 4.61 -5.54
C THR A 548 15.36 4.64 -6.85
N SER A 549 15.03 5.60 -7.72
CA SER A 549 15.64 5.78 -9.05
C SER A 549 15.67 7.28 -9.40
N PRO A 550 16.79 7.98 -9.18
CA PRO A 550 16.83 9.45 -9.22
C PRO A 550 16.81 10.04 -10.64
N GLU A 551 17.36 9.33 -11.63
CA GLU A 551 17.42 9.74 -13.03
C GLU A 551 17.06 8.54 -13.91
N ARG A 552 15.83 8.53 -14.44
CA ARG A 552 15.28 7.39 -15.17
C ARG A 552 14.83 7.82 -16.56
N THR A 553 15.13 6.99 -17.55
CA THR A 553 14.73 7.19 -18.95
C THR A 553 13.78 6.11 -19.46
N ALA A 554 13.81 4.92 -18.85
CA ALA A 554 12.94 3.81 -19.18
C ALA A 554 11.68 3.76 -18.28
N PRO A 555 10.60 3.09 -18.69
CA PRO A 555 9.46 2.83 -17.82
C PRO A 555 9.85 1.99 -16.58
N TYR A 556 9.06 2.06 -15.51
CA TYR A 556 9.24 1.28 -14.27
C TYR A 556 8.18 0.20 -14.16
N ALA A 557 8.59 -1.07 -14.17
CA ALA A 557 7.70 -2.21 -14.05
C ALA A 557 7.10 -2.31 -12.65
N ILE A 558 5.80 -2.58 -12.57
CA ILE A 558 5.09 -2.85 -11.32
C ILE A 558 4.29 -4.14 -11.46
N ASN A 559 4.29 -4.98 -10.43
CA ASN A 559 3.50 -6.22 -10.45
C ASN A 559 2.01 -5.88 -10.60
N TYR A 560 1.35 -6.50 -11.58
CA TYR A 560 -0.06 -6.27 -11.91
C TYR A 560 -0.71 -7.58 -12.39
N PRO A 561 -1.99 -7.83 -12.07
CA PRO A 561 -2.88 -7.03 -11.22
C PRO A 561 -2.50 -7.11 -9.74
N LEU A 562 -2.95 -6.11 -8.97
CA LEU A 562 -2.87 -6.13 -7.52
C LEU A 562 -4.07 -5.38 -6.94
N ASP A 563 -4.79 -6.05 -6.05
CA ASP A 563 -5.92 -5.51 -5.30
C ASP A 563 -5.86 -6.05 -3.88
N ILE A 564 -5.65 -5.17 -2.91
CA ILE A 564 -5.46 -5.49 -1.50
C ILE A 564 -6.50 -4.75 -0.67
N GLU A 565 -7.27 -5.52 0.09
CA GLU A 565 -8.11 -5.02 1.18
C GLU A 565 -7.46 -5.47 2.49
N PHE A 566 -7.11 -4.54 3.37
CA PHE A 566 -6.41 -4.83 4.62
C PHE A 566 -7.17 -4.20 5.80
N ASN A 567 -7.78 -5.03 6.62
CA ASN A 567 -8.59 -4.59 7.75
C ASN A 567 -7.87 -4.93 9.07
N ILE A 568 -7.59 -3.92 9.88
CA ILE A 568 -7.05 -4.08 11.23
C ILE A 568 -8.16 -3.75 12.22
N THR A 569 -8.53 -4.72 13.04
CA THR A 569 -9.46 -4.54 14.15
C THR A 569 -8.69 -4.60 15.46
N VAL A 570 -8.81 -3.58 16.30
CA VAL A 570 -8.27 -3.58 17.66
C VAL A 570 -9.43 -3.61 18.64
N ASN A 571 -9.60 -4.74 19.34
CA ASN A 571 -10.53 -4.88 20.45
C ASN A 571 -9.83 -4.42 21.73
N LEU A 572 -10.29 -3.30 22.29
CA LEU A 572 -9.73 -2.66 23.47
C LEU A 572 -10.41 -3.20 24.75
N PRO A 573 -9.69 -3.19 25.90
CA PRO A 573 -10.24 -3.69 27.17
C PRO A 573 -11.37 -2.81 27.72
N GLU A 574 -11.49 -1.56 27.25
CA GLU A 574 -12.52 -0.62 27.66
C GLU A 574 -12.97 0.29 26.48
N PRO A 575 -14.12 0.97 26.56
CA PRO A 575 -14.62 1.85 25.49
C PRO A 575 -13.83 3.15 25.37
N TRP A 576 -13.48 3.54 24.15
CA TRP A 576 -12.64 4.70 23.85
C TRP A 576 -13.30 5.57 22.75
N GLU A 577 -13.07 6.87 22.80
CA GLU A 577 -13.51 7.83 21.77
C GLU A 577 -12.37 8.05 20.76
N PHE A 578 -12.69 8.02 19.47
CA PHE A 578 -11.73 8.25 18.39
C PHE A 578 -12.29 9.26 17.39
N GLU A 579 -11.41 10.07 16.80
CA GLU A 579 -11.76 10.84 15.62
C GLU A 579 -11.76 9.94 14.38
N ASP A 580 -12.80 10.05 13.56
CA ASP A 580 -12.83 9.39 12.26
C ASP A 580 -11.71 9.95 11.38
N TYR A 581 -10.93 9.06 10.77
CA TYR A 581 -9.87 9.42 9.84
C TYR A 581 -10.19 8.88 8.45
N LYS A 582 -9.90 9.68 7.42
CA LYS A 582 -9.95 9.21 6.04
C LYS A 582 -8.92 9.94 5.19
N ASN A 583 -8.09 9.18 4.49
CA ASN A 583 -7.16 9.69 3.51
C ASN A 583 -7.25 8.90 2.20
N THR A 584 -6.96 9.57 1.08
CA THR A 584 -6.99 8.96 -0.25
C THR A 584 -5.87 9.52 -1.09
N ILE A 585 -5.00 8.63 -1.56
CA ILE A 585 -3.88 8.95 -2.46
C ILE A 585 -4.12 8.21 -3.77
N GLU A 586 -4.37 8.96 -4.84
CA GLU A 586 -4.74 8.39 -6.13
C GLU A 586 -3.90 8.96 -7.27
N SER A 587 -3.58 8.10 -8.24
CA SER A 587 -2.94 8.46 -9.49
C SER A 587 -3.54 7.69 -10.67
N SER A 588 -2.96 7.86 -11.86
CA SER A 588 -3.26 7.05 -13.04
C SER A 588 -2.74 5.61 -12.94
N TYR A 589 -1.87 5.31 -11.96
CA TYR A 589 -1.19 4.01 -11.80
C TYR A 589 -1.71 3.19 -10.62
N PHE A 590 -2.23 3.84 -9.58
CA PHE A 590 -2.72 3.16 -8.37
C PHE A 590 -3.80 3.99 -7.65
N LYS A 591 -4.46 3.38 -6.67
CA LYS A 591 -5.31 4.04 -5.68
C LYS A 591 -5.03 3.44 -4.30
N TYR A 592 -4.82 4.30 -3.31
CA TYR A 592 -4.69 3.96 -1.90
C TYR A 592 -5.72 4.73 -1.07
N GLU A 593 -6.40 4.06 -0.15
CA GLU A 593 -7.34 4.66 0.79
C GLU A 593 -7.12 4.08 2.19
N GLN A 594 -6.95 4.94 3.20
CA GLN A 594 -7.04 4.57 4.61
C GLN A 594 -8.31 5.15 5.20
N GLN A 595 -8.98 4.38 6.05
CA GLN A 595 -10.07 4.86 6.87
C GLN A 595 -9.97 4.26 8.28
N ALA A 596 -10.11 5.10 9.31
CA ALA A 596 -10.26 4.64 10.69
C ALA A 596 -11.66 5.02 11.18
N SER A 597 -12.31 4.06 11.83
CA SER A 597 -13.64 4.23 12.44
C SER A 597 -13.70 3.43 13.73
N HIS A 598 -14.59 3.80 14.64
CA HIS A 598 -14.71 3.13 15.92
C HIS A 598 -16.16 2.82 16.29
N PHE A 599 -16.33 1.80 17.13
CA PHE A 599 -17.62 1.46 17.73
C PHE A 599 -17.42 0.84 19.10
N GLY A 600 -17.75 1.57 20.16
CA GLY A 600 -17.61 1.12 21.55
C GLY A 600 -16.14 0.88 21.91
N ASN A 601 -15.76 -0.36 22.16
CA ASN A 601 -14.38 -0.76 22.48
C ASN A 601 -13.62 -1.33 21.27
N LYS A 602 -14.06 -1.03 20.04
CA LYS A 602 -13.44 -1.54 18.81
C LYS A 602 -13.00 -0.40 17.91
N LEU A 603 -11.73 -0.42 17.52
CA LEU A 603 -11.20 0.38 16.43
C LEU A 603 -11.10 -0.50 15.17
N LEU A 604 -11.54 0.01 14.03
CA LEU A 604 -11.36 -0.59 12.71
C LEU A 604 -10.56 0.38 11.83
N VAL A 605 -9.37 -0.03 11.41
CA VAL A 605 -8.53 0.67 10.44
C VAL A 605 -8.50 -0.15 9.15
N THR A 606 -9.01 0.40 8.06
CA THR A 606 -9.05 -0.26 6.75
C THR A 606 -8.09 0.43 5.79
N HIS A 607 -7.27 -0.35 5.10
CA HIS A 607 -6.43 0.10 3.98
C HIS A 607 -6.87 -0.62 2.70
N ASN A 608 -7.11 0.12 1.63
CA ASN A 608 -7.36 -0.43 0.30
C ASN A 608 -6.26 0.05 -0.65
N TYR A 609 -5.60 -0.88 -1.34
CA TYR A 609 -4.57 -0.56 -2.34
C TYR A 609 -4.80 -1.36 -3.62
N SER A 610 -4.94 -0.64 -4.73
CA SER A 610 -5.08 -1.26 -6.06
C SER A 610 -4.17 -0.64 -7.09
N ARG A 611 -3.64 -1.46 -7.99
CA ARG A 611 -2.88 -1.00 -9.16
C ARG A 611 -3.76 -0.99 -10.40
N LYS A 612 -3.59 0.03 -11.23
CA LYS A 612 -4.37 0.28 -12.44
C LYS A 612 -3.62 -0.12 -13.72
N LYS A 613 -2.29 -0.24 -13.64
CA LYS A 613 -1.39 -0.58 -14.74
C LYS A 613 -0.26 -1.49 -14.25
N ASP A 614 0.46 -2.05 -15.21
CA ASP A 614 1.63 -2.94 -15.05
C ASP A 614 2.98 -2.20 -15.15
N PHE A 615 2.98 -0.91 -15.47
CA PHE A 615 4.18 -0.06 -15.42
C PHE A 615 3.85 1.42 -15.22
N VAL A 616 4.86 2.19 -14.83
CA VAL A 616 4.87 3.64 -14.70
C VAL A 616 5.76 4.23 -15.80
N GLU A 617 5.28 5.24 -16.52
CA GLU A 617 6.07 5.92 -17.56
C GLU A 617 7.29 6.62 -16.93
N ALA A 618 8.42 6.68 -17.64
CA ALA A 618 9.68 7.21 -17.11
C ALA A 618 9.54 8.60 -16.45
N GLY A 619 8.81 9.51 -17.10
CA GLY A 619 8.56 10.87 -16.62
C GLY A 619 7.74 10.95 -15.33
N ASP A 620 6.94 9.93 -15.03
CA ASP A 620 6.04 9.90 -13.88
C ASP A 620 6.64 9.17 -12.66
N VAL A 621 7.77 8.47 -12.82
CA VAL A 621 8.37 7.64 -11.75
C VAL A 621 8.71 8.45 -10.50
N ARG A 622 9.27 9.66 -10.65
CA ARG A 622 9.57 10.53 -9.50
C ARG A 622 8.31 10.87 -8.69
N LYS A 623 7.19 11.13 -9.39
CA LYS A 623 5.90 11.38 -8.73
C LYS A 623 5.38 10.11 -8.07
N TYR A 624 5.45 8.97 -8.76
CA TYR A 624 5.05 7.67 -8.23
C TYR A 624 5.77 7.32 -6.93
N ILE A 625 7.10 7.48 -6.88
CA ILE A 625 7.91 7.26 -5.65
C ILE A 625 7.48 8.25 -4.55
N SER A 626 7.37 9.55 -4.87
CA SER A 626 6.95 10.56 -3.89
C SER A 626 5.55 10.31 -3.33
N ASP A 627 4.61 9.83 -4.14
CA ASP A 627 3.28 9.48 -3.64
C ASP A 627 3.31 8.19 -2.80
N HIS A 628 4.18 7.22 -3.10
CA HIS A 628 4.35 6.03 -2.26
C HIS A 628 5.00 6.35 -0.91
N SER A 629 5.91 7.33 -0.83
CA SER A 629 6.39 7.83 0.46
C SER A 629 5.26 8.38 1.32
N LYS A 630 4.28 9.09 0.72
CA LYS A 630 3.09 9.55 1.45
C LYS A 630 2.19 8.39 1.90
N ILE A 631 2.12 7.31 1.12
CA ILE A 631 1.41 6.09 1.56
C ILE A 631 2.13 5.48 2.76
N GLN A 632 3.45 5.37 2.71
CA GLN A 632 4.28 4.85 3.81
C GLN A 632 4.09 5.65 5.09
N ASP A 633 4.06 6.99 4.99
CA ASP A 633 3.79 7.88 6.11
C ASP A 633 2.36 7.72 6.69
N ASP A 634 1.42 7.21 5.90
CA ASP A 634 0.00 7.00 6.26
C ASP A 634 -0.31 5.54 6.67
N LEU A 635 0.67 4.63 6.61
CA LEU A 635 0.43 3.22 6.97
C LEU A 635 0.21 3.04 8.48
N SER A 636 0.95 3.77 9.31
CA SER A 636 0.85 3.67 10.77
C SER A 636 -0.39 4.40 11.28
N TYR A 637 -1.13 3.74 12.18
CA TYR A 637 -2.14 4.40 12.99
C TYR A 637 -1.83 4.16 14.47
N PHE A 638 -1.72 5.24 15.25
CA PHE A 638 -1.32 5.19 16.65
C PHE A 638 -2.52 5.39 17.56
N ILE A 639 -2.66 4.52 18.54
CA ILE A 639 -3.59 4.65 19.65
C ILE A 639 -2.76 4.93 20.90
N THR A 640 -3.02 6.02 21.62
CA THR A 640 -2.22 6.44 22.78
C THR A 640 -3.04 6.38 24.06
N TYR A 641 -2.39 6.08 25.19
CA TYR A 641 -2.97 6.08 26.51
C TYR A 641 -2.07 6.83 27.48
N ASP A 642 -2.65 7.77 28.22
CA ASP A 642 -1.97 8.53 29.27
C ASP A 642 -2.21 7.87 30.62
N LEU A 643 -1.15 7.24 31.17
CA LEU A 643 -1.19 6.53 32.44
C LEU A 643 -1.47 7.47 33.63
N GLU A 644 -1.03 8.72 33.56
CA GLU A 644 -1.20 9.71 34.63
C GLU A 644 -2.64 10.23 34.65
N ALA A 645 -3.17 10.64 33.49
CA ALA A 645 -4.56 11.11 33.37
C ALA A 645 -5.56 10.03 33.79
N ALA A 646 -5.34 8.77 33.39
CA ALA A 646 -6.17 7.66 33.80
C ALA A 646 -6.15 7.42 35.32
N SER A 647 -4.97 7.48 35.94
CA SER A 647 -4.84 7.36 37.40
C SER A 647 -5.53 8.50 38.16
N ALA A 648 -5.64 9.69 37.54
CA ALA A 648 -6.37 10.82 38.09
C ALA A 648 -7.90 10.66 37.97
N MET A 649 -8.41 10.05 36.89
CA MET A 649 -9.84 9.81 36.67
C MET A 649 -10.46 8.76 37.61
N GLU A 650 -9.65 7.89 38.24
CA GLU A 650 -10.15 6.99 39.31
C GLU A 650 -10.67 7.75 40.55
N THR A 651 -10.41 9.05 40.68
CA THR A 651 -10.95 9.91 41.76
C THR A 651 -12.42 10.35 41.55
N SER A 652 -13.25 9.49 40.97
CA SER A 652 -14.68 9.77 40.73
C SER A 652 -15.47 9.90 42.06
N GLY A 653 -16.09 11.07 42.28
CA GLY A 653 -16.86 11.34 43.49
C GLY A 653 -17.45 12.74 43.53
N LEU A 654 -18.33 13.01 44.51
CA LEU A 654 -18.88 14.35 44.73
C LEU A 654 -17.82 15.29 45.34
N SER A 655 -17.67 16.49 44.79
CA SER A 655 -16.83 17.54 45.37
C SER A 655 -17.39 17.98 46.73
N TYR A 656 -16.70 17.62 47.82
CA TYR A 656 -17.05 18.08 49.17
C TYR A 656 -16.98 19.61 49.30
N ILE A 657 -16.12 20.27 48.50
CA ILE A 657 -16.02 21.72 48.44
C ILE A 657 -17.30 22.30 47.83
N ALA A 658 -17.77 21.74 46.71
CA ALA A 658 -19.02 22.17 46.08
C ALA A 658 -20.23 21.94 47.00
N ILE A 659 -20.31 20.79 47.66
CA ILE A 659 -21.38 20.50 48.64
C ILE A 659 -21.33 21.51 49.80
N PHE A 660 -20.15 21.80 50.33
CA PHE A 660 -19.98 22.79 51.39
C PHE A 660 -20.42 24.19 50.95
N LEU A 661 -20.01 24.64 49.76
CA LEU A 661 -20.42 25.91 49.17
C LEU A 661 -21.93 25.99 48.93
N LEU A 662 -22.56 24.91 48.48
CA LEU A 662 -24.01 24.82 48.31
C LEU A 662 -24.73 25.02 49.65
N VAL A 663 -24.34 24.26 50.68
CA VAL A 663 -25.01 24.28 52.00
C VAL A 663 -24.85 25.64 52.67
N ILE A 664 -23.65 26.22 52.67
CA ILE A 664 -23.40 27.51 53.30
C ILE A 664 -24.13 28.65 52.59
N SER A 665 -24.20 28.60 51.25
CA SER A 665 -24.95 29.57 50.44
C SER A 665 -26.44 29.48 50.70
N LEU A 666 -27.01 28.26 50.75
CA LEU A 666 -28.43 28.07 51.08
C LEU A 666 -28.78 28.59 52.48
N MET A 667 -27.91 28.40 53.48
CA MET A 667 -28.14 28.95 54.82
C MET A 667 -28.08 30.48 54.83
N LEU A 668 -27.06 31.07 54.20
CA LEU A 668 -26.85 32.51 54.15
C LEU A 668 -27.99 33.22 53.41
N PHE A 669 -28.28 32.81 52.18
CA PHE A 669 -29.33 33.43 51.37
C PHE A 669 -30.72 33.05 51.86
N GLY A 670 -30.90 31.88 52.47
CA GLY A 670 -32.14 31.49 53.15
C GLY A 670 -32.47 32.39 54.35
N TYR A 671 -31.47 32.78 55.14
CA TYR A 671 -31.65 33.77 56.21
C TYR A 671 -31.96 35.16 55.65
N GLY A 672 -31.28 35.58 54.57
CA GLY A 672 -31.59 36.83 53.86
C GLY A 672 -33.03 36.86 53.33
N ALA A 673 -33.46 35.76 52.72
CA ALA A 673 -34.83 35.51 52.26
C ALA A 673 -35.86 35.63 53.38
N TYR A 674 -35.59 35.00 54.53
CA TYR A 674 -36.42 35.08 55.73
C TYR A 674 -36.59 36.54 56.21
N ARG A 675 -35.47 37.28 56.35
CA ARG A 675 -35.50 38.69 56.72
C ARG A 675 -36.27 39.54 55.71
N LEU A 676 -36.04 39.32 54.42
CA LEU A 676 -36.73 40.06 53.37
C LEU A 676 -38.25 39.85 53.40
N TYR A 677 -38.68 38.63 53.74
CA TYR A 677 -40.10 38.29 53.79
C TYR A 677 -40.82 38.89 55.02
N TYR A 678 -40.18 38.87 56.20
CA TYR A 678 -40.79 39.30 57.47
C TYR A 678 -40.48 40.74 57.88
N GLU A 679 -39.24 41.19 57.72
CA GLU A 679 -38.73 42.41 58.38
C GLU A 679 -38.66 43.64 57.47
N TYR A 680 -38.75 43.46 56.14
CA TYR A 680 -38.54 44.54 55.18
C TYR A 680 -39.81 44.84 54.37
N ASP A 681 -40.17 46.13 54.32
CA ASP A 681 -41.35 46.64 53.64
C ASP A 681 -41.13 48.03 53.02
N VAL A 682 -41.90 48.36 51.98
CA VAL A 682 -41.82 49.64 51.27
C VAL A 682 -43.18 50.33 51.31
N PRO A 683 -43.27 51.66 51.54
CA PRO A 683 -44.55 52.37 51.51
C PRO A 683 -45.28 52.16 50.19
N ALA A 684 -46.58 51.83 50.26
CA ALA A 684 -47.43 51.71 49.08
C ALA A 684 -47.52 53.05 48.33
N GLN A 685 -47.36 53.02 47.01
CA GLN A 685 -47.38 54.24 46.18
C GLN A 685 -48.79 54.83 45.98
N VAL A 686 -49.85 54.05 46.24
CA VAL A 686 -51.26 54.48 46.12
C VAL A 686 -51.97 54.21 47.44
N LYS A 687 -52.66 55.21 48.00
CA LYS A 687 -53.23 55.14 49.36
C LYS A 687 -54.59 54.47 49.48
N ASP A 688 -55.36 54.26 48.41
CA ASP A 688 -56.73 53.77 48.57
C ASP A 688 -57.34 53.06 47.33
N THR A 689 -56.98 51.80 47.09
CA THR A 689 -57.75 50.92 46.20
C THR A 689 -57.75 49.47 46.73
N GLN A 690 -58.87 48.75 46.59
CA GLN A 690 -58.88 47.29 46.69
C GLN A 690 -57.98 46.75 45.57
N GLY A 691 -56.70 46.49 45.89
CA GLY A 691 -55.64 46.25 44.90
C GLY A 691 -56.05 45.27 43.80
N LYS A 692 -55.69 45.59 42.56
CA LYS A 692 -56.05 44.78 41.39
C LYS A 692 -55.42 43.39 41.49
N ASN A 693 -56.11 42.37 40.94
CA ASN A 693 -55.52 41.04 40.79
C ASN A 693 -54.39 41.08 39.74
N ILE A 694 -53.50 40.10 39.77
CA ILE A 694 -52.44 39.93 38.77
C ILE A 694 -53.11 39.77 37.39
N GLY A 695 -52.69 40.57 36.41
CA GLY A 695 -53.30 40.57 35.07
C GLY A 695 -52.57 41.48 34.09
N GLY A 696 -52.89 41.37 32.80
CA GLY A 696 -52.14 42.04 31.73
C GLY A 696 -50.71 41.49 31.60
N TRP A 697 -49.74 42.34 31.29
CA TRP A 697 -48.32 41.96 31.13
C TRP A 697 -47.70 41.34 32.40
N LEU A 698 -48.28 41.57 33.59
CA LEU A 698 -47.84 40.89 34.82
C LEU A 698 -48.02 39.36 34.77
N ILE A 699 -48.90 38.83 33.93
CA ILE A 699 -49.04 37.38 33.73
C ILE A 699 -47.80 36.82 33.04
N LEU A 700 -47.32 37.49 31.99
CA LEU A 700 -46.11 37.07 31.27
C LEU A 700 -44.88 37.10 32.18
N ILE A 701 -44.78 38.13 33.03
CA ILE A 701 -43.71 38.25 34.01
C ILE A 701 -43.82 37.15 35.09
N ALA A 702 -45.03 36.83 35.55
CA ALA A 702 -45.25 35.75 36.51
C ALA A 702 -44.82 34.39 35.96
N ILE A 703 -45.13 34.11 34.68
CA ILE A 703 -44.68 32.90 33.99
C ILE A 703 -43.15 32.85 33.96
N GLY A 704 -42.49 33.90 33.44
CA GLY A 704 -41.03 33.95 33.37
C GLY A 704 -40.36 33.81 34.74
N LEU A 705 -40.90 34.46 35.77
CA LEU A 705 -40.40 34.41 37.14
C LEU A 705 -40.49 33.00 37.75
N VAL A 706 -41.59 32.27 37.50
CA VAL A 706 -41.76 30.88 38.00
C VAL A 706 -40.81 29.91 37.30
N PHE A 707 -40.51 30.12 36.02
CA PHE A 707 -39.55 29.29 35.30
C PHE A 707 -38.09 29.61 35.64
N THR A 708 -37.79 30.83 36.10
CA THR A 708 -36.41 31.26 36.42
C THR A 708 -35.63 30.31 37.33
N PRO A 709 -36.13 29.91 38.53
CA PRO A 709 -35.38 28.98 39.39
C PRO A 709 -35.27 27.57 38.80
N ILE A 710 -36.19 27.17 37.91
CA ILE A 710 -36.12 25.86 37.22
C ILE A 710 -35.01 25.89 36.17
N VAL A 711 -34.92 26.95 35.38
CA VAL A 711 -33.87 27.12 34.36
C VAL A 711 -32.49 27.13 35.02
N ILE A 712 -32.31 27.90 36.09
CA ILE A 712 -31.02 27.95 36.81
C ILE A 712 -30.69 26.59 37.44
N LEU A 713 -31.68 25.88 38.01
CA LEU A 713 -31.45 24.56 38.58
C LEU A 713 -31.07 23.52 37.52
N VAL A 714 -31.73 23.54 36.35
CA VAL A 714 -31.36 22.68 35.22
C VAL A 714 -29.93 23.00 34.78
N GLN A 715 -29.59 24.27 34.63
CA GLN A 715 -28.25 24.71 34.25
C GLN A 715 -27.17 24.20 35.22
N ILE A 716 -27.37 24.35 36.53
CA ILE A 716 -26.43 23.83 37.55
C ILE A 716 -26.31 22.30 37.49
N LEU A 717 -27.39 21.58 37.16
CA LEU A 717 -27.41 20.11 37.10
C LEU A 717 -26.94 19.55 35.75
N SER A 718 -26.95 20.37 34.69
CA SER A 718 -26.54 20.00 33.34
C SER A 718 -25.13 20.47 32.98
N GLU A 719 -24.59 21.47 33.67
CA GLU A 719 -23.19 21.84 33.55
C GLU A 719 -22.34 20.80 34.30
N ASP A 720 -21.66 19.93 33.53
CA ASP A 720 -21.01 18.70 33.99
C ASP A 720 -19.83 18.88 34.99
N GLY A 721 -19.59 20.08 35.53
CA GLY A 721 -18.38 20.40 36.32
C GLY A 721 -18.56 20.80 37.79
N TYR A 722 -19.73 21.28 38.25
CA TYR A 722 -19.80 21.87 39.60
C TYR A 722 -19.62 20.87 40.73
N PHE A 723 -20.26 19.71 40.62
CA PHE A 723 -20.28 18.71 41.69
C PHE A 723 -19.27 17.59 41.49
N ASP A 724 -18.54 17.60 40.37
CA ASP A 724 -17.53 16.61 40.04
C ASP A 724 -16.21 16.89 40.80
N ALA A 725 -15.73 15.92 41.59
CA ALA A 725 -14.50 16.07 42.35
C ALA A 725 -13.26 16.22 41.43
N TYR A 726 -13.29 15.64 40.23
CA TYR A 726 -12.18 15.74 39.28
C TYR A 726 -11.98 17.19 38.82
N THR A 727 -13.04 17.89 38.42
CA THR A 727 -13.00 19.30 38.01
C THR A 727 -12.28 20.18 39.05
N TRP A 728 -12.61 20.03 40.33
CA TRP A 728 -11.98 20.80 41.41
C TRP A 728 -10.51 20.39 41.66
N SER A 729 -10.19 19.10 41.54
CA SER A 729 -8.82 18.58 41.71
C SER A 729 -7.90 19.00 40.57
N ALA A 730 -8.36 18.88 39.32
CA ALA A 730 -7.63 19.27 38.12
C ALA A 730 -7.27 20.77 38.15
N LEU A 731 -8.23 21.63 38.50
CA LEU A 731 -7.98 23.07 38.63
C LEU A 731 -7.05 23.39 39.81
N TRP A 732 -7.13 22.65 40.92
CA TRP A 732 -6.26 22.86 42.08
C TRP A 732 -4.80 22.52 41.81
N ASN A 733 -4.58 21.46 41.04
CA ASN A 733 -3.25 20.96 40.70
C ASN A 733 -2.65 21.61 39.45
N SER A 734 -3.43 22.32 38.64
CA SER A 734 -2.92 23.06 37.49
C SER A 734 -2.00 24.22 37.92
N GLU A 735 -0.79 24.27 37.34
CA GLU A 735 0.18 25.34 37.57
C GLU A 735 -0.07 26.54 36.63
N GLY A 736 0.16 27.76 37.12
CA GLY A 736 0.04 29.00 36.34
C GLY A 736 -1.10 29.93 36.77
N LEU A 737 -1.39 30.94 35.95
CA LEU A 737 -2.38 32.00 36.20
C LEU A 737 -3.83 31.59 35.88
N THR A 738 -4.05 30.38 35.34
CA THR A 738 -5.36 29.90 34.89
C THR A 738 -6.07 29.08 35.97
N GLY A 739 -5.38 28.14 36.62
CA GLY A 739 -5.97 27.19 37.58
C GLY A 739 -6.65 27.79 38.81
N LYS A 740 -5.85 28.33 39.74
CA LYS A 740 -6.35 28.82 41.05
C LYS A 740 -7.37 29.97 40.91
N PRO A 741 -7.22 30.93 39.98
CA PRO A 741 -8.26 31.95 39.75
C PRO A 741 -9.57 31.37 39.19
N MET A 742 -9.52 30.34 38.35
CA MET A 742 -10.74 29.68 37.83
C MET A 742 -11.54 28.96 38.91
N ILE A 743 -10.86 28.38 39.92
CA ILE A 743 -11.55 27.81 41.11
C ILE A 743 -12.38 28.88 41.83
N ILE A 744 -11.83 30.10 41.95
CA ILE A 744 -12.51 31.21 42.61
C ILE A 744 -13.71 31.66 41.76
N LEU A 745 -13.55 31.72 40.43
CA LEU A 745 -14.64 32.09 39.52
C LEU A 745 -15.81 31.09 39.60
N ILE A 746 -15.53 29.79 39.46
CA ILE A 746 -16.53 28.71 39.56
C ILE A 746 -17.21 28.72 40.94
N ALA A 747 -16.46 28.96 42.02
CA ALA A 747 -17.03 29.09 43.36
C ALA A 747 -17.98 30.29 43.46
N ILE A 748 -17.62 31.45 42.90
CA ILE A 748 -18.46 32.66 42.89
C ILE A 748 -19.73 32.41 42.08
N GLU A 749 -19.60 31.84 40.89
CA GLU A 749 -20.72 31.52 40.00
C GLU A 749 -21.72 30.60 40.69
N MET A 750 -21.24 29.52 41.33
CA MET A 750 -22.07 28.60 42.09
C MET A 750 -22.82 29.32 43.24
N ILE A 751 -22.13 30.17 44.01
CA ILE A 751 -22.73 30.94 45.12
C ILE A 751 -23.82 31.88 44.58
N VAL A 752 -23.55 32.59 43.47
CA VAL A 752 -24.50 33.53 42.86
C VAL A 752 -25.72 32.81 42.30
N ASN A 753 -25.54 31.67 41.64
CA ASN A 753 -26.65 30.87 41.11
C ASN A 753 -27.56 30.34 42.23
N VAL A 754 -26.98 29.87 43.35
CA VAL A 754 -27.75 29.51 44.55
C VAL A 754 -28.47 30.72 45.14
N ALA A 755 -27.82 31.88 45.21
CA ALA A 755 -28.44 33.13 45.66
C ALA A 755 -29.64 33.51 44.79
N LEU A 756 -29.52 33.42 43.46
CA LEU A 756 -30.56 33.75 42.49
C LEU A 756 -31.75 32.79 42.58
N ILE A 757 -31.53 31.49 42.83
CA ILE A 757 -32.60 30.52 43.07
C ILE A 757 -33.39 30.90 44.32
N VAL A 758 -32.71 31.08 45.46
CA VAL A 758 -33.35 31.45 46.74
C VAL A 758 -34.08 32.79 46.61
N TYR A 759 -33.45 33.77 45.98
CA TYR A 759 -34.04 35.08 45.71
C TYR A 759 -35.30 34.96 44.84
N SER A 760 -35.24 34.20 43.75
CA SER A 760 -36.38 33.98 42.86
C SER A 760 -37.56 33.35 43.59
N PHE A 761 -37.33 32.35 44.45
CA PHE A 761 -38.40 31.75 45.27
C PHE A 761 -39.08 32.76 46.19
N VAL A 762 -38.31 33.62 46.87
CA VAL A 762 -38.90 34.67 47.72
C VAL A 762 -39.67 35.68 46.88
N VAL A 763 -39.12 36.11 45.75
CA VAL A 763 -39.81 37.05 44.86
C VAL A 763 -41.10 36.45 44.32
N ILE A 764 -41.13 35.17 43.94
CA ILE A 764 -42.37 34.45 43.54
C ILE A 764 -43.41 34.54 44.66
N ILE A 765 -43.05 34.17 45.89
CA ILE A 765 -43.97 34.19 47.03
C ILE A 765 -44.51 35.60 47.25
N LEU A 766 -43.63 36.61 47.25
CA LEU A 766 -44.01 38.01 47.47
C LEU A 766 -44.85 38.57 46.31
N PHE A 767 -44.56 38.15 45.07
CA PHE A 767 -45.25 38.54 43.85
C PHE A 767 -46.71 38.09 43.87
N PHE A 768 -46.96 36.81 44.18
CA PHE A 768 -48.33 36.30 44.32
C PHE A 768 -49.05 36.82 45.58
N LYS A 769 -48.29 37.16 46.64
CA LYS A 769 -48.82 37.90 47.79
C LYS A 769 -49.04 39.39 47.53
N ARG A 770 -48.72 39.89 46.32
CA ARG A 770 -48.92 41.28 45.91
C ARG A 770 -48.25 42.29 46.85
N ARG A 771 -47.05 41.96 47.34
CA ARG A 771 -46.31 42.77 48.30
C ARG A 771 -45.76 44.05 47.66
N THR A 772 -45.82 45.18 48.37
CA THR A 772 -45.35 46.50 47.91
C THR A 772 -43.88 46.56 47.52
N ILE A 773 -43.06 45.66 48.07
CA ILE A 773 -41.63 45.56 47.77
C ILE A 773 -41.32 44.95 46.40
N VAL A 774 -42.25 44.17 45.83
CA VAL A 774 -42.00 43.35 44.63
C VAL A 774 -41.48 44.15 43.44
N PRO A 775 -41.98 45.36 43.12
CA PRO A 775 -41.42 46.14 42.01
C PRO A 775 -39.92 46.42 42.15
N ARG A 776 -39.44 46.71 43.38
CA ARG A 776 -38.00 46.90 43.62
C ARG A 776 -37.24 45.58 43.48
N LEU A 777 -37.77 44.48 43.97
CA LEU A 777 -37.11 43.18 43.87
C LEU A 777 -37.03 42.67 42.43
N MET A 778 -38.05 42.94 41.61
CA MET A 778 -38.02 42.61 40.18
C MET A 778 -36.96 43.44 39.44
N ILE A 779 -36.81 44.73 39.77
CA ILE A 779 -35.76 45.58 39.20
C ILE A 779 -34.37 45.07 39.61
N ILE A 780 -34.19 44.72 40.88
CA ILE A 780 -32.95 44.14 41.40
C ILE A 780 -32.65 42.80 40.74
N LEU A 781 -33.65 41.95 40.52
CA LEU A 781 -33.50 40.68 39.82
C LEU A 781 -32.95 40.89 38.40
N TYR A 782 -33.63 41.72 37.60
CA TYR A 782 -33.22 41.95 36.21
C TYR A 782 -31.85 42.63 36.10
N ALA A 783 -31.63 43.71 36.87
CA ALA A 783 -30.36 44.42 36.87
C ALA A 783 -29.22 43.54 37.39
N GLY A 784 -29.47 42.79 38.48
CA GLY A 784 -28.49 41.89 39.08
C GLY A 784 -28.09 40.74 38.16
N THR A 785 -29.05 40.10 37.48
CA THR A 785 -28.76 39.05 36.49
C THR A 785 -27.95 39.60 35.31
N LEU A 786 -28.28 40.79 34.79
CA LEU A 786 -27.49 41.41 33.73
C LEU A 786 -26.06 41.74 34.19
N THR A 787 -25.90 42.31 35.38
CA THR A 787 -24.58 42.62 35.94
C THR A 787 -23.74 41.37 36.14
N PHE A 788 -24.34 40.29 36.65
CA PHE A 788 -23.65 39.02 36.83
C PHE A 788 -23.15 38.46 35.50
N LEU A 789 -24.01 38.34 34.48
CA LEU A 789 -23.63 37.83 33.15
C LEU A 789 -22.49 38.62 32.51
N ILE A 790 -22.46 39.95 32.68
CA ILE A 790 -21.37 40.79 32.15
C ILE A 790 -20.08 40.55 32.93
N LEU A 791 -20.13 40.53 34.27
CA LEU A 791 -18.93 40.35 35.10
C LEU A 791 -18.33 38.96 34.93
N ASP A 792 -19.17 37.95 34.85
CA ASP A 792 -18.79 36.57 34.66
C ASP A 792 -18.10 36.35 33.31
N SER A 793 -18.73 36.81 32.22
CA SER A 793 -18.15 36.76 30.87
C SER A 793 -16.82 37.53 30.75
N VAL A 794 -16.71 38.70 31.41
CA VAL A 794 -15.44 39.46 31.44
C VAL A 794 -14.37 38.72 32.25
N ALA A 795 -14.72 38.11 33.38
CA ALA A 795 -13.78 37.37 34.21
C ALA A 795 -13.29 36.08 33.52
N ALA A 796 -14.21 35.32 32.90
CA ALA A 796 -13.89 34.12 32.14
C ALA A 796 -12.94 34.43 30.98
N ASN A 797 -13.24 35.47 30.18
CA ASN A 797 -12.39 35.87 29.06
C ASN A 797 -11.03 36.45 29.51
N ALA A 798 -10.97 37.11 30.66
CA ALA A 798 -9.71 37.64 31.19
C ALA A 798 -8.79 36.54 31.75
N LEU A 799 -9.35 35.43 32.23
CA LEU A 799 -8.60 34.33 32.84
C LEU A 799 -8.30 33.19 31.86
N ALA A 800 -9.12 33.00 30.82
CA ALA A 800 -9.08 31.82 29.96
C ALA A 800 -9.48 32.10 28.50
N SER A 801 -9.01 33.22 27.90
CA SER A 801 -9.37 33.62 26.52
C SER A 801 -9.12 32.54 25.47
N ASP A 802 -8.10 31.71 25.67
CA ASP A 802 -7.65 30.69 24.71
C ASP A 802 -8.40 29.36 24.88
N MET A 803 -9.22 29.23 25.93
CA MET A 803 -10.00 28.02 26.23
C MET A 803 -11.42 28.05 25.65
N PHE A 804 -11.89 29.20 25.17
CA PHE A 804 -13.25 29.35 24.65
C PHE A 804 -13.25 29.44 23.12
N THR A 805 -14.10 28.64 22.49
CA THR A 805 -14.33 28.68 21.05
C THR A 805 -15.02 29.98 20.63
N PRO A 806 -14.93 30.38 19.34
CA PRO A 806 -15.71 31.50 18.81
C PRO A 806 -17.23 31.33 18.98
N GLU A 807 -17.73 30.10 19.05
CA GLU A 807 -19.15 29.76 19.18
C GLU A 807 -19.65 29.97 20.62
N GLU A 808 -18.91 29.54 21.63
CA GLU A 808 -19.22 29.76 23.06
C GLU A 808 -19.21 31.25 23.43
N ASN A 809 -18.26 32.00 22.86
CA ASN A 809 -18.22 33.45 23.00
C ASN A 809 -19.47 34.14 22.38
N GLN A 810 -19.97 33.62 21.25
CA GLN A 810 -21.20 34.13 20.63
C GLN A 810 -22.44 33.81 21.46
N GLU A 811 -22.49 32.64 22.10
CA GLU A 811 -23.60 32.24 22.97
C GLU A 811 -23.69 33.11 24.22
N SER A 812 -22.55 33.36 24.88
CA SER A 812 -22.44 34.27 26.03
C SER A 812 -22.92 35.69 25.69
N LEU A 813 -22.51 36.22 24.53
CA LEU A 813 -22.98 37.51 24.02
C LEU A 813 -24.50 37.52 23.78
N LYS A 814 -25.08 36.42 23.30
CA LYS A 814 -26.52 36.29 23.04
C LYS A 814 -27.33 36.36 24.34
N GLU A 815 -26.85 35.74 25.42
CA GLU A 815 -27.51 35.80 26.73
C GLU A 815 -27.44 37.19 27.36
N ILE A 816 -26.30 37.88 27.25
CA ILE A 816 -26.17 39.28 27.67
C ILE A 816 -27.15 40.17 26.89
N ILE A 817 -27.23 40.01 25.56
CA ILE A 817 -28.18 40.77 24.73
C ILE A 817 -29.63 40.52 25.17
N LYS A 818 -30.02 39.25 25.38
CA LYS A 818 -31.35 38.91 25.91
C LYS A 818 -31.61 39.54 27.28
N ALA A 819 -30.62 39.58 28.16
CA ALA A 819 -30.74 40.22 29.47
C ALA A 819 -30.89 41.75 29.36
N ILE A 820 -30.16 42.41 28.46
CA ILE A 820 -30.31 43.84 28.16
C ILE A 820 -31.73 44.14 27.68
N PHE A 821 -32.26 43.34 26.74
CA PHE A 821 -33.64 43.50 26.27
C PHE A 821 -34.66 43.32 27.40
N ARG A 822 -34.48 42.31 28.28
CA ARG A 822 -35.33 42.11 29.46
C ARG A 822 -35.31 43.32 30.39
N CYS A 823 -34.13 43.88 30.67
CA CYS A 823 -33.98 45.11 31.46
C CYS A 823 -34.68 46.30 30.81
N ALA A 824 -34.44 46.54 29.52
CA ALA A 824 -34.99 47.67 28.78
C ALA A 824 -36.52 47.65 28.70
N VAL A 825 -37.14 46.47 28.72
CA VAL A 825 -38.60 46.33 28.67
C VAL A 825 -39.20 46.33 30.08
N TRP A 826 -38.70 45.49 30.98
CA TRP A 826 -39.39 45.22 32.24
C TRP A 826 -39.04 46.18 33.36
N ILE A 827 -37.83 46.74 33.42
CA ILE A 827 -37.49 47.73 34.45
C ILE A 827 -38.35 48.99 34.31
N PRO A 828 -38.48 49.63 33.12
CA PRO A 828 -39.41 50.76 32.95
C PRO A 828 -40.86 50.38 33.24
N TYR A 829 -41.28 49.15 32.88
CA TYR A 829 -42.63 48.68 33.20
C TYR A 829 -42.88 48.64 34.71
N PHE A 830 -41.94 48.14 35.52
CA PHE A 830 -42.06 48.11 36.98
C PHE A 830 -41.97 49.49 37.66
N ILE A 831 -41.37 50.48 37.00
CA ILE A 831 -41.27 51.85 37.51
C ILE A 831 -42.50 52.70 37.13
N MET A 832 -42.93 52.62 35.87
CA MET A 832 -43.87 53.57 35.27
C MET A 832 -45.30 53.05 35.20
N SER A 833 -45.52 51.73 35.20
CA SER A 833 -46.86 51.18 34.96
C SER A 833 -47.80 51.40 36.14
N GLU A 834 -48.91 52.09 35.88
CA GLU A 834 -50.01 52.20 36.84
C GLU A 834 -50.54 50.82 37.25
N ARG A 835 -50.54 49.84 36.33
CA ARG A 835 -50.94 48.46 36.64
C ARG A 835 -50.07 47.83 37.72
N VAL A 836 -48.75 48.07 37.69
CA VAL A 836 -47.81 47.57 38.71
C VAL A 836 -48.10 48.22 40.05
N LYS A 837 -48.25 49.56 40.08
CA LYS A 837 -48.52 50.33 41.30
C LYS A 837 -49.85 49.94 41.97
N GLU A 838 -50.88 49.67 41.18
CA GLU A 838 -52.21 49.25 41.66
C GLU A 838 -52.28 47.77 42.06
N THR A 839 -51.36 46.92 41.59
CA THR A 839 -51.34 45.48 41.89
C THR A 839 -50.57 45.17 43.17
N PHE A 840 -49.42 45.80 43.39
CA PHE A 840 -48.52 45.53 44.52
C PHE A 840 -48.74 46.51 45.68
N VAL A 841 -49.82 46.31 46.43
CA VAL A 841 -50.25 47.24 47.51
C VAL A 841 -50.25 46.61 48.91
N LYS A 842 -50.01 45.30 49.03
CA LYS A 842 -50.07 44.58 50.33
C LYS A 842 -48.76 44.74 51.10
N ARG A 843 -48.84 45.05 52.39
CA ARG A 843 -47.69 45.27 53.29
C ARG A 843 -47.27 44.01 54.04
N ALA A 844 -46.16 44.08 54.76
CA ALA A 844 -45.64 42.97 55.55
C ALA A 844 -46.59 42.54 56.69
N PRO A 845 -46.63 41.24 57.06
CA PRO A 845 -47.33 40.78 58.25
C PRO A 845 -46.83 41.54 59.49
N GLY A 846 -47.72 42.25 60.18
CA GLY A 846 -47.39 43.00 61.40
C GLY A 846 -46.93 44.45 61.19
N TYR A 847 -47.01 45.00 59.98
CA TYR A 847 -46.64 46.40 59.72
C TYR A 847 -47.63 47.39 60.37
N VAL A 848 -47.10 48.33 61.18
CA VAL A 848 -47.83 49.50 61.73
C VAL A 848 -47.27 50.76 61.08
N ALA A 849 -48.13 51.57 60.48
CA ALA A 849 -47.72 52.82 59.83
C ALA A 849 -47.21 53.85 60.87
N PRO A 850 -46.10 54.56 60.62
CA PRO A 850 -45.75 55.74 61.41
C PRO A 850 -46.82 56.83 61.24
N PRO A 851 -47.15 57.61 62.29
CA PRO A 851 -48.16 58.69 62.19
C PRO A 851 -47.70 59.80 61.23
N GLU A 852 -48.62 60.30 60.40
CA GLU A 852 -48.37 61.33 59.39
C GLU A 852 -48.01 62.68 60.02
N THR A 853 -46.86 63.26 59.63
CA THR A 853 -46.53 64.66 59.90
C THR A 853 -47.13 65.56 58.83
N VAL A 854 -48.08 66.40 59.23
CA VAL A 854 -48.63 67.52 58.46
C VAL A 854 -47.56 68.60 58.30
N GLU A 855 -47.30 69.00 57.05
CA GLU A 855 -46.46 70.14 56.73
C GLU A 855 -47.30 71.43 56.85
N GLN A 856 -46.88 72.38 57.69
CA GLN A 856 -47.32 73.77 57.58
C GLN A 856 -46.20 74.75 57.97
N SER A 857 -46.24 75.85 57.24
CA SER A 857 -45.24 76.89 56.99
C SER A 857 -44.96 77.88 58.13
N SER A 858 -43.90 78.66 57.89
CA SER A 858 -43.59 80.06 58.32
C SER A 858 -42.83 80.33 59.63
N VAL A 859 -41.52 80.59 59.45
CA VAL A 859 -40.75 81.82 59.76
C VAL A 859 -41.12 82.62 61.02
N GLN A 860 -40.19 82.75 61.98
CA GLN A 860 -39.58 84.03 62.40
C GLN A 860 -38.41 83.86 63.40
N VAL A 861 -37.66 84.95 63.54
CA VAL A 861 -36.22 85.11 63.83
C VAL A 861 -36.00 85.73 65.23
N ILE A 862 -34.77 85.64 65.74
CA ILE A 862 -33.99 86.57 66.61
C ILE A 862 -33.62 86.04 68.02
N GLU A 863 -32.37 85.56 68.11
CA GLU A 863 -31.23 86.11 68.90
C GLU A 863 -31.30 86.23 70.44
N SER A 864 -30.37 85.59 71.16
CA SER A 864 -29.22 86.27 71.82
C SER A 864 -28.34 85.36 72.70
N ALA A 865 -27.02 85.47 72.47
CA ALA A 865 -25.87 85.44 73.41
C ALA A 865 -25.64 84.18 74.29
N GLU A 866 -24.48 83.52 74.30
CA GLU A 866 -23.16 83.95 74.81
C GLU A 866 -22.12 82.83 74.55
N THR A 867 -20.84 83.20 74.44
CA THR A 867 -19.66 82.31 74.40
C THR A 867 -18.93 82.41 75.76
N PRO A 868 -17.98 81.51 76.11
CA PRO A 868 -16.58 81.77 75.73
C PRO A 868 -15.66 80.51 75.51
N LYS A 869 -14.72 80.64 74.54
CA LYS A 869 -13.23 80.40 74.59
C LYS A 869 -12.66 79.06 75.13
N GLU A 870 -11.50 78.50 74.73
CA GLU A 870 -10.40 78.75 73.76
C GLU A 870 -9.32 77.64 73.94
N TYR A 871 -8.36 77.55 72.99
CA TYR A 871 -7.00 76.92 73.04
C TYR A 871 -6.90 75.38 73.12
N ASN A 872 -5.98 74.66 72.46
CA ASN A 872 -4.58 74.99 72.13
C ASN A 872 -3.99 74.14 70.98
N SER A 873 -2.90 74.64 70.40
CA SER A 873 -2.03 74.08 69.36
C SER A 873 -1.08 72.97 69.86
N LEU A 874 -0.49 72.18 68.95
CA LEU A 874 0.98 72.00 68.80
C LEU A 874 1.39 70.94 67.76
N GLU A 875 2.35 71.34 66.92
CA GLU A 875 3.26 70.52 66.12
C GLU A 875 4.21 69.67 67.00
N ASN A 876 4.67 68.50 66.52
CA ASN A 876 6.10 68.24 66.20
C ASN A 876 6.48 66.74 66.06
N ARG A 877 7.17 66.46 64.95
CA ARG A 877 8.50 65.81 64.77
C ARG A 877 8.79 64.35 65.18
N LEU A 878 9.27 63.65 64.14
CA LEU A 878 10.56 62.94 63.97
C LEU A 878 10.82 61.57 64.64
N GLU A 879 11.33 60.68 63.76
CA GLU A 879 12.47 59.76 63.90
C GLU A 879 12.56 58.82 65.12
N ASN A 880 12.65 57.50 64.89
CA ASN A 880 13.95 56.83 64.81
C ASN A 880 13.90 55.32 64.47
N GLU A 881 14.83 54.95 63.59
CA GLU A 881 15.78 53.82 63.62
C GLU A 881 15.35 52.35 63.85
N ARG A 882 15.55 51.58 62.77
CA ARG A 882 16.58 50.53 62.57
C ARG A 882 17.21 49.80 63.77
N ASP A 883 17.44 48.52 63.46
CA ASP A 883 18.45 47.56 63.96
C ASP A 883 18.14 46.76 65.24
N LYS A 884 17.97 45.44 65.07
CA LYS A 884 19.06 44.46 65.31
C LYS A 884 18.64 43.00 65.08
N ASN A 885 19.40 42.37 64.16
CA ASN A 885 20.01 41.03 64.18
C ASN A 885 19.46 39.93 65.12
N GLY A 886 19.18 38.79 64.49
CA GLY A 886 19.18 37.43 65.02
C GLY A 886 19.11 36.44 63.87
#